data_AF-F1SVH1-F1
#
_entry.id   AF-F1SVH1-F1
#
_cell.length_a   1.000
_cell.length_b   1.000
_cell.length_c   1.000
_cell.angle_alpha   90.00
_cell.angle_beta   90.00
_cell.angle_gamma   90.00
#
_symmetry.space_group_name_H-M   'P 1'
#
loop_
_entity.id
_entity.type
_entity.pdbx_description
1 polymer ?
#
loop_
_entity_poly.entity_id
_entity_poly.type
_entity_poly.pdbx_seq_one_letter_code
_entity_poly.pdbx_strand_id
1 'polypeptide(L)'
;MVLKRAADMVPKGFRDLVEPILDDCADLEELADRVVETEMEPDEVRRRDVGNTDSNEPVAIFGSSCVLCGGDCSSVRLTSRIGICERCLPVDTETLREVLKEARKRHGYVGEALLMFILVERYSPDRVEEFFRRYVWPELFTEIVDRVFDRATGFRLYSAQRVWTRRLVKGCSFSILAPTGTGKTSWGSLVAAVFGHAGRRVYYLVPTTTLVRQVENRIKGFARDAELDVDVVAYHAAMPTQAKREALERISSGDFDVLITTAQFLVHRVEDLEKLNFDLILVDDVDAIIRGTGRNVDRVLRVAGLEQEEIDSAYRLATLRRRYYSLRDWLRSLEDRGDKRAERVREELREVEREIEELEELLKRVKKERDLARIVFMSATGAAAPSRRLAVVRELFDFEVGAGGEGLRNIQDIAVISEPSPEAVERIVRKAGVKGGLIFVPQRLPGEKKAREIVEELAEHLRSSGIEARAIHAGTPAEEREEAIDGFSEGDVDVLVAVASPYGVIVRGLDLPQAARYAVFYGVPRQRIRLTPREEDLKDPTYVASALSNLARLLDDRRARSRLEGVAGRLWRIIRRGTWIRERLEEAVEPLSLNTLMKLAKRDPEDIAEQLDVDRWLARHVQTLAEGVRELTRLLGDPDRVKALAEEATTVAVYEEGEEAYLEVPDLRTYIQASGRVSRLFAGGVTFGLSFVLCPEDERELRTLNGLIRRMSYTYGSEFEWRSYPKSLDMKEIGLELKEISDEELEELVRKVDEDRERVRKVLAGELKPEETGRLARSALMIVESPNKARMIASLFSQRPSRRRLNGGVAYEAAADGLHLTVVATQGHVADLVEEPGVHGVLRIDERWVPMYDVLGRCSECGEQVVGSEECPNCGGEVELKTPLLESIRELASEADVILIGTDPDTEGEKIGWDVFNYLGWTTAQVYRTEFHEVTRRGISEALKEESWKNVDAGRVSAQILRRVADRWIGFSLSQDLWDVFKHLEIKLGELPSGSRIEVRLDIPSGVEVVDFRRTFDEDSSVRSRSVRLRREGDEYVVRTRISRGGDVTYTATLLDPNRKLGDRNGVRPELVRVRASVNGEPVDPNVKLEPMTWLSAGRVQTPVLGWIIDRAREYRETEFYACRAEVPADDVTIRALIEELKVPRALTEKLDEATIRVLSKIAEEGPDAEFSEEEVGRFTETELFERKDGRYRLSEEGRKVLESEGVIGLMLHLAGVSGR
;
A
#
# COMPACT_ATOMS: atom_id res chain seq x y z
N MET A 1 -18.50 -39.73 11.59
CA MET A 1 -17.49 -39.86 12.68
C MET A 1 -16.51 -38.69 12.70
N VAL A 2 -16.17 -38.13 11.54
CA VAL A 2 -15.17 -37.05 11.39
C VAL A 2 -15.70 -35.73 11.94
N LEU A 3 -16.98 -35.42 11.69
CA LEU A 3 -17.61 -34.21 12.25
C LEU A 3 -17.62 -34.21 13.78
N LYS A 4 -17.64 -35.38 14.42
CA LYS A 4 -17.51 -35.47 15.88
C LYS A 4 -16.12 -35.01 16.36
N ARG A 5 -15.05 -35.32 15.60
CA ARG A 5 -13.71 -34.81 15.87
C ARG A 5 -13.64 -33.29 15.72
N ALA A 6 -14.36 -32.72 14.75
CA ALA A 6 -14.51 -31.27 14.63
C ALA A 6 -15.14 -30.67 15.89
N ALA A 7 -16.23 -31.25 16.41
CA ALA A 7 -16.86 -30.82 17.67
C ALA A 7 -15.90 -30.91 18.87
N ASP A 8 -15.05 -31.93 18.93
CA ASP A 8 -14.05 -32.06 20.00
C ASP A 8 -12.95 -30.99 19.91
N MET A 9 -12.61 -30.50 18.71
CA MET A 9 -11.66 -29.41 18.49
C MET A 9 -12.24 -28.02 18.79
N VAL A 10 -13.57 -27.88 18.83
CA VAL A 10 -14.23 -26.63 19.23
C VAL A 10 -13.93 -26.33 20.70
N PRO A 11 -13.57 -25.08 21.06
CA PRO A 11 -13.36 -24.71 22.45
C PRO A 11 -14.61 -25.01 23.30
N LYS A 12 -14.41 -25.61 24.48
CA LYS A 12 -15.47 -26.24 25.29
C LYS A 12 -16.76 -25.41 25.44
N GLY A 13 -16.64 -24.10 25.67
CA GLY A 13 -17.79 -23.21 25.88
C GLY A 13 -18.65 -22.93 24.65
N PHE A 14 -18.24 -23.35 23.45
CA PHE A 14 -19.01 -23.12 22.22
C PHE A 14 -19.58 -24.42 21.61
N ARG A 15 -19.36 -25.58 22.25
CA ARG A 15 -19.65 -26.89 21.63
C ARG A 15 -21.14 -27.11 21.38
N ASP A 16 -21.97 -26.76 22.36
CA ASP A 16 -23.42 -26.83 22.30
C ASP A 16 -24.00 -25.92 21.19
N LEU A 17 -23.38 -24.77 20.93
CA LEU A 17 -23.76 -23.89 19.82
C LEU A 17 -23.34 -24.44 18.44
N VAL A 18 -22.30 -25.28 18.39
CA VAL A 18 -21.78 -25.87 17.15
C VAL A 18 -22.48 -27.18 16.77
N GLU A 19 -22.85 -28.01 17.73
CA GLU A 19 -23.47 -29.34 17.49
C GLU A 19 -24.62 -29.28 16.46
N PRO A 20 -25.61 -28.36 16.56
CA PRO A 20 -26.68 -28.25 15.56
C PRO A 20 -26.18 -27.92 14.14
N ILE A 21 -25.09 -27.16 14.02
CA ILE A 21 -24.51 -26.81 12.72
C ILE A 21 -23.88 -28.03 12.07
N LEU A 22 -23.19 -28.86 12.86
CA LEU A 22 -22.56 -30.08 12.37
C LEU A 22 -23.60 -31.15 12.00
N ASP A 23 -24.69 -31.25 12.76
CA ASP A 23 -25.80 -32.15 12.45
C ASP A 23 -26.46 -31.80 11.11
N ASP A 24 -26.71 -30.50 10.86
CA ASP A 24 -27.23 -30.03 9.58
C ASP A 24 -26.29 -30.35 8.40
N CYS A 25 -24.98 -30.44 8.66
CA CYS A 25 -23.94 -30.71 7.66
C CYS A 25 -23.55 -32.20 7.59
N ALA A 26 -24.29 -33.11 8.22
CA ALA A 26 -23.93 -34.52 8.29
C ALA A 26 -23.89 -35.21 6.90
N ASP A 27 -24.66 -34.71 5.93
CA ASP A 27 -24.67 -35.20 4.53
C ASP A 27 -23.35 -34.93 3.79
N LEU A 28 -22.45 -34.10 4.33
CA LEU A 28 -21.12 -33.88 3.76
C LEU A 28 -20.24 -35.14 3.83
N GLU A 29 -20.48 -36.08 4.76
CA GLU A 29 -19.74 -37.35 4.79
C GLU A 29 -20.02 -38.18 3.52
N GLU A 30 -21.27 -38.18 3.01
CA GLU A 30 -21.64 -38.84 1.74
C GLU A 30 -20.93 -38.17 0.55
N LEU A 31 -20.84 -36.83 0.55
CA LEU A 31 -20.16 -36.10 -0.50
C LEU A 31 -18.66 -36.41 -0.52
N ALA A 32 -18.04 -36.57 0.65
CA ALA A 32 -16.63 -36.96 0.78
C ALA A 32 -16.39 -38.40 0.32
N ASP A 33 -17.33 -39.33 0.54
CA ASP A 33 -17.21 -40.73 0.12
C ASP A 33 -17.12 -40.86 -1.41
N ARG A 34 -17.88 -40.04 -2.16
CA ARG A 34 -17.79 -39.96 -3.64
C ARG A 34 -16.39 -39.62 -4.15
N VAL A 35 -15.59 -38.91 -3.36
CA VAL A 35 -14.23 -38.50 -3.71
C VAL A 35 -13.23 -39.63 -3.47
N VAL A 36 -13.45 -40.43 -2.42
CA VAL A 36 -12.52 -41.50 -2.04
C VAL A 36 -12.43 -42.57 -3.13
N GLU A 37 -13.52 -42.79 -3.87
CA GLU A 37 -13.55 -43.73 -4.99
C GLU A 37 -12.68 -43.33 -6.19
N THR A 38 -12.15 -42.09 -6.21
CA THR A 38 -11.31 -41.56 -7.30
C THR A 38 -9.88 -41.26 -6.85
N GLU A 39 -9.42 -41.86 -5.75
CA GLU A 39 -8.04 -41.73 -5.27
C GLU A 39 -7.03 -42.28 -6.30
N MET A 40 -5.93 -41.55 -6.50
CA MET A 40 -4.87 -41.89 -7.45
C MET A 40 -3.50 -41.57 -6.84
N GLU A 41 -2.43 -42.16 -7.37
CA GLU A 41 -1.08 -41.80 -6.92
C GLU A 41 -0.78 -40.30 -7.16
N PRO A 42 -0.11 -39.58 -6.24
CA PRO A 42 0.10 -38.14 -6.35
C PRO A 42 0.69 -37.65 -7.68
N ASP A 43 1.65 -38.40 -8.24
CA ASP A 43 2.27 -38.07 -9.53
C ASP A 43 1.34 -38.32 -10.72
N GLU A 44 0.39 -39.25 -10.58
CA GLU A 44 -0.66 -39.50 -11.57
C GLU A 44 -1.69 -38.38 -11.54
N VAL A 45 -2.09 -37.93 -10.34
CA VAL A 45 -2.96 -36.76 -10.16
C VAL A 45 -2.35 -35.53 -10.83
N ARG A 46 -1.06 -35.26 -10.57
CA ARG A 46 -0.36 -34.12 -11.16
C ARG A 46 -0.33 -34.21 -12.70
N ARG A 47 0.00 -35.37 -13.26
CA ARG A 47 0.00 -35.57 -14.72
C ARG A 47 -1.39 -35.38 -15.31
N ARG A 48 -2.43 -35.91 -14.66
CA ARG A 48 -3.83 -35.76 -15.09
C ARG A 48 -4.29 -34.31 -15.05
N ASP A 49 -4.03 -33.59 -13.97
CA ASP A 49 -4.38 -32.17 -13.83
C ASP A 49 -3.67 -31.32 -14.91
N VAL A 50 -2.37 -31.56 -15.14
CA VAL A 50 -1.59 -30.87 -16.19
C VAL A 50 -2.08 -31.22 -17.60
N GLY A 51 -2.40 -32.49 -17.85
CA GLY A 51 -2.84 -33.00 -19.15
C GLY A 51 -4.26 -32.61 -19.52
N ASN A 52 -5.17 -32.48 -18.55
CA ASN A 52 -6.55 -32.06 -18.77
C ASN A 52 -6.70 -30.54 -18.94
N THR A 53 -5.66 -29.76 -18.62
CA THR A 53 -5.69 -28.31 -18.77
C THR A 53 -5.48 -27.92 -20.24
N ASP A 54 -6.30 -27.01 -20.77
CA ASP A 54 -6.17 -26.54 -22.16
C ASP A 54 -4.73 -26.10 -22.47
N SER A 55 -4.23 -26.50 -23.64
CA SER A 55 -2.93 -26.10 -24.18
C SER A 55 -2.63 -24.59 -24.10
N ASN A 56 -3.66 -23.74 -24.17
CA ASN A 56 -3.51 -22.28 -24.12
C ASN A 56 -3.47 -21.70 -22.69
N GLU A 57 -3.83 -22.48 -21.67
CA GLU A 57 -3.78 -22.03 -20.28
C GLU A 57 -2.37 -22.18 -19.68
N PRO A 58 -1.90 -21.23 -18.85
CA PRO A 58 -0.61 -21.36 -18.19
C PRO A 58 -0.64 -22.43 -17.10
N VAL A 59 0.32 -23.36 -17.14
CA VAL A 59 0.52 -24.38 -16.11
C VAL A 59 1.92 -24.24 -15.53
N ALA A 60 2.02 -24.20 -14.19
CA ALA A 60 3.29 -24.13 -13.47
C ALA A 60 3.22 -24.93 -12.17
N ILE A 61 4.37 -25.13 -11.54
CA ILE A 61 4.49 -25.64 -10.17
C ILE A 61 4.98 -24.50 -9.28
N PHE A 62 4.36 -24.31 -8.12
CA PHE A 62 4.75 -23.33 -7.13
C PHE A 62 5.26 -24.03 -5.88
N GLY A 63 6.55 -23.84 -5.58
CA GLY A 63 7.19 -24.26 -4.34
C GLY A 63 6.61 -23.53 -3.14
N SER A 64 6.73 -24.14 -1.95
CA SER A 64 6.31 -23.50 -0.68
C SER A 64 4.85 -23.04 -0.63
N SER A 65 3.97 -23.65 -1.45
CA SER A 65 2.61 -23.14 -1.70
C SER A 65 1.49 -23.93 -1.01
N CYS A 66 1.72 -25.21 -0.69
CA CYS A 66 0.74 -26.03 0.02
C CYS A 66 0.48 -25.51 1.43
N VAL A 67 -0.79 -25.22 1.75
CA VAL A 67 -1.18 -24.70 3.08
C VAL A 67 -1.09 -25.74 4.20
N LEU A 68 -0.98 -27.03 3.88
CA LEU A 68 -0.82 -28.10 4.86
C LEU A 68 0.64 -28.44 5.11
N CYS A 69 1.41 -28.66 4.04
CA CYS A 69 2.78 -29.19 4.16
C CYS A 69 3.90 -28.25 3.77
N GLY A 70 3.60 -27.08 3.21
CA GLY A 70 4.62 -26.20 2.63
C GLY A 70 5.31 -26.81 1.41
N GLY A 71 4.80 -27.93 0.86
CA GLY A 71 5.32 -28.50 -0.38
C GLY A 71 4.75 -27.84 -1.63
N ASP A 72 5.14 -28.38 -2.78
CA ASP A 72 4.81 -27.79 -4.08
C ASP A 72 3.40 -28.19 -4.54
N CYS A 73 2.66 -27.22 -5.08
CA CYS A 73 1.37 -27.43 -5.73
C CYS A 73 1.44 -27.04 -7.20
N SER A 74 0.68 -27.74 -8.04
CA SER A 74 0.38 -27.28 -9.39
C SER A 74 -0.49 -26.01 -9.38
N SER A 75 -0.28 -25.14 -10.36
CA SER A 75 -1.12 -23.94 -10.56
C SER A 75 -2.58 -24.29 -10.85
N VAL A 76 -2.83 -25.48 -11.38
CA VAL A 76 -4.18 -26.03 -11.60
C VAL A 76 -4.93 -26.12 -10.28
N ARG A 77 -4.31 -26.66 -9.22
CA ARG A 77 -4.90 -26.72 -7.88
C ARG A 77 -5.04 -25.36 -7.21
N LEU A 78 -4.03 -24.52 -7.36
CA LEU A 78 -3.97 -23.24 -6.67
C LEU A 78 -5.00 -22.24 -7.24
N THR A 79 -5.10 -22.13 -8.56
CA THR A 79 -6.14 -21.28 -9.22
C THR A 79 -7.56 -21.83 -9.02
N SER A 80 -7.70 -23.09 -8.62
CA SER A 80 -8.96 -23.70 -8.17
C SER A 80 -9.34 -23.40 -6.73
N ARG A 81 -8.51 -22.63 -6.00
CA ARG A 81 -8.66 -22.31 -4.58
C ARG A 81 -8.52 -23.52 -3.63
N ILE A 82 -7.93 -24.63 -4.07
CA ILE A 82 -7.75 -25.84 -3.24
C ILE A 82 -6.56 -25.67 -2.29
N GLY A 83 -5.42 -25.15 -2.77
CA GLY A 83 -4.28 -24.81 -1.91
C GLY A 83 -3.55 -25.99 -1.25
N ILE A 84 -3.88 -27.23 -1.59
CA ILE A 84 -3.34 -28.44 -0.99
C ILE A 84 -2.69 -29.29 -2.09
N CYS A 85 -1.44 -29.72 -1.89
CA CYS A 85 -0.68 -30.46 -2.91
C CYS A 85 -1.20 -31.90 -3.11
N GLU A 86 -0.81 -32.50 -4.23
CA GLU A 86 -1.25 -33.84 -4.67
C GLU A 86 -0.89 -34.94 -3.67
N ARG A 87 0.17 -34.72 -2.87
CA ARG A 87 0.59 -35.65 -1.81
C ARG A 87 -0.31 -35.60 -0.57
N CYS A 88 -0.79 -34.42 -0.19
CA CYS A 88 -1.64 -34.27 0.99
C CYS A 88 -3.12 -34.58 0.70
N LEU A 89 -3.54 -34.46 -0.56
CA LEU A 89 -4.88 -34.76 -1.00
C LEU A 89 -4.83 -35.41 -2.40
N PRO A 90 -4.72 -36.75 -2.50
CA PRO A 90 -4.45 -37.49 -3.74
C PRO A 90 -5.68 -37.70 -4.63
N VAL A 91 -6.34 -36.61 -5.02
CA VAL A 91 -7.60 -36.59 -5.79
C VAL A 91 -7.49 -35.55 -6.91
N ASP A 92 -7.95 -35.84 -8.13
CA ASP A 92 -7.92 -34.85 -9.21
C ASP A 92 -8.70 -33.56 -8.92
N THR A 93 -8.21 -32.45 -9.51
CA THR A 93 -8.71 -31.11 -9.21
C THR A 93 -10.16 -30.89 -9.65
N GLU A 94 -10.57 -31.51 -10.76
CA GLU A 94 -11.92 -31.38 -11.31
C GLU A 94 -12.95 -31.96 -10.35
N THR A 95 -12.72 -33.18 -9.87
CA THR A 95 -13.57 -33.85 -8.89
C THR A 95 -13.68 -33.03 -7.60
N LEU A 96 -12.56 -32.50 -7.10
CA LEU A 96 -12.54 -31.64 -5.91
C LEU A 96 -13.37 -30.36 -6.10
N ARG A 97 -13.26 -29.68 -7.25
CA ARG A 97 -14.05 -28.47 -7.52
C ARG A 97 -15.55 -28.76 -7.54
N GLU A 98 -15.98 -29.87 -8.13
CA GLU A 98 -17.39 -30.23 -8.22
C GLU A 98 -18.01 -30.43 -6.83
N VAL A 99 -17.37 -31.26 -6.00
CA VAL A 99 -17.88 -31.56 -4.65
C VAL A 99 -17.84 -30.33 -3.75
N LEU A 100 -16.80 -29.49 -3.83
CA LEU A 100 -16.73 -28.24 -3.06
C LEU A 100 -17.80 -27.24 -3.47
N LYS A 101 -18.07 -27.12 -4.78
CA LYS A 101 -19.16 -26.28 -5.30
C LYS A 101 -20.52 -26.78 -4.82
N GLU A 102 -20.72 -28.09 -4.81
CA GLU A 102 -21.95 -28.69 -4.29
C GLU A 102 -22.11 -28.47 -2.78
N ALA A 103 -21.05 -28.67 -1.99
CA ALA A 103 -21.06 -28.37 -0.55
C ALA A 103 -21.37 -26.89 -0.26
N ARG A 104 -20.76 -25.97 -1.01
CA ARG A 104 -21.03 -24.53 -0.90
C ARG A 104 -22.49 -24.20 -1.23
N LYS A 105 -23.07 -24.87 -2.24
CA LYS A 105 -24.47 -24.67 -2.62
C LYS A 105 -25.43 -25.16 -1.52
N ARG A 106 -25.11 -26.27 -0.86
CA ARG A 106 -25.95 -26.86 0.20
C ARG A 106 -25.87 -26.05 1.51
N HIS A 107 -24.65 -25.73 1.95
CA HIS A 107 -24.38 -25.26 3.31
C HIS A 107 -23.53 -23.99 3.38
N GLY A 108 -23.37 -23.28 2.26
CA GLY A 108 -22.59 -22.04 2.22
C GLY A 108 -21.10 -22.23 2.51
N TYR A 109 -20.47 -21.19 3.05
CA TYR A 109 -19.03 -21.18 3.33
C TYR A 109 -18.60 -22.24 4.35
N VAL A 110 -19.42 -22.48 5.37
CA VAL A 110 -19.13 -23.49 6.40
C VAL A 110 -19.16 -24.90 5.80
N GLY A 111 -20.05 -25.18 4.85
CA GLY A 111 -20.08 -26.44 4.12
C GLY A 111 -18.82 -26.71 3.31
N GLU A 112 -18.36 -25.71 2.55
CA GLU A 112 -17.11 -25.79 1.77
C GLU A 112 -15.91 -26.07 2.70
N ALA A 113 -15.83 -25.40 3.85
CA ALA A 113 -14.77 -25.61 4.85
C ALA A 113 -14.85 -26.97 5.56
N LEU A 114 -16.05 -27.42 5.95
CA LEU A 114 -16.26 -28.71 6.62
C LEU A 114 -16.01 -29.89 5.69
N LEU A 115 -16.40 -29.82 4.42
CA LEU A 115 -16.06 -30.85 3.45
C LEU A 115 -14.54 -30.97 3.30
N MET A 116 -13.84 -29.83 3.15
CA MET A 116 -12.38 -29.85 3.08
C MET A 116 -11.76 -30.42 4.37
N PHE A 117 -12.30 -30.08 5.54
CA PHE A 117 -11.89 -30.71 6.81
C PHE A 117 -12.04 -32.22 6.79
N ILE A 118 -13.16 -32.76 6.30
CA ILE A 118 -13.38 -34.21 6.21
C ILE A 118 -12.33 -34.85 5.31
N LEU A 119 -12.03 -34.23 4.17
CA LEU A 119 -11.01 -34.73 3.25
C LEU A 119 -9.61 -34.67 3.88
N VAL A 120 -9.23 -33.56 4.52
CA VAL A 120 -7.93 -33.41 5.19
C VAL A 120 -7.78 -34.40 6.34
N GLU A 121 -8.82 -34.63 7.14
CA GLU A 121 -8.80 -35.67 8.19
C GLU A 121 -8.50 -37.06 7.62
N ARG A 122 -9.09 -37.40 6.46
CA ARG A 122 -8.92 -38.71 5.85
C ARG A 122 -7.52 -38.92 5.28
N TYR A 123 -6.96 -37.91 4.62
CA TYR A 123 -5.70 -38.04 3.86
C TYR A 123 -4.46 -37.47 4.56
N SER A 124 -4.62 -36.51 5.48
CA SER A 124 -3.54 -35.83 6.21
C SER A 124 -3.90 -35.61 7.69
N PRO A 125 -4.22 -36.68 8.46
CA PRO A 125 -4.72 -36.60 9.84
C PRO A 125 -3.74 -35.96 10.83
N ASP A 126 -2.44 -35.91 10.50
CA ASP A 126 -1.38 -35.27 11.28
C ASP A 126 -1.42 -33.74 11.22
N ARG A 127 -2.06 -33.17 10.20
CA ARG A 127 -2.13 -31.71 9.95
C ARG A 127 -3.51 -31.11 10.13
N VAL A 128 -4.51 -31.95 10.39
CA VAL A 128 -5.93 -31.58 10.45
C VAL A 128 -6.25 -30.55 11.55
N GLU A 129 -5.55 -30.59 12.68
CA GLU A 129 -5.83 -29.69 13.82
C GLU A 129 -5.44 -28.23 13.48
N GLU A 130 -4.28 -28.04 12.85
CA GLU A 130 -3.85 -26.73 12.36
C GLU A 130 -4.79 -26.21 11.27
N PHE A 131 -5.16 -27.08 10.33
CA PHE A 131 -6.13 -26.75 9.28
C PHE A 131 -7.48 -26.33 9.86
N PHE A 132 -7.98 -27.08 10.85
CA PHE A 132 -9.23 -26.76 11.54
C PHE A 132 -9.16 -25.37 12.17
N ARG A 133 -8.13 -25.10 12.98
CA ARG A 133 -7.96 -23.82 13.68
C ARG A 133 -7.87 -22.65 12.70
N ARG A 134 -7.18 -22.81 11.57
CA ARG A 134 -6.91 -21.72 10.63
C ARG A 134 -8.05 -21.44 9.65
N TYR A 135 -8.76 -22.47 9.19
CA TYR A 135 -9.70 -22.36 8.07
C TYR A 135 -11.14 -22.79 8.38
N VAL A 136 -11.34 -23.69 9.34
CA VAL A 136 -12.67 -24.26 9.63
C VAL A 136 -13.32 -23.55 10.80
N TRP A 137 -12.57 -23.38 11.89
CA TRP A 137 -13.05 -22.72 13.10
C TRP A 137 -13.53 -21.29 12.85
N PRO A 138 -12.85 -20.45 12.04
CA PRO A 138 -13.37 -19.12 11.73
C PRO A 138 -14.72 -19.12 11.02
N GLU A 139 -14.97 -20.06 10.11
CA GLU A 139 -16.25 -20.16 9.41
C GLU A 139 -17.34 -20.77 10.31
N LEU A 140 -17.01 -21.79 11.11
CA LEU A 140 -17.93 -22.34 12.12
C LEU A 140 -18.35 -21.28 13.13
N PHE A 141 -17.39 -20.54 13.70
CA PHE A 141 -17.70 -19.49 14.66
C PHE A 141 -18.51 -18.36 14.03
N THR A 142 -18.22 -18.00 12.77
CA THR A 142 -19.03 -17.03 12.03
C THR A 142 -20.46 -17.53 11.86
N GLU A 143 -20.66 -18.80 11.54
CA GLU A 143 -21.99 -19.41 11.43
C GLU A 143 -22.72 -19.50 12.78
N ILE A 144 -22.03 -19.75 13.90
CA ILE A 144 -22.61 -19.68 15.25
C ILE A 144 -23.21 -18.29 15.47
N VAL A 145 -22.39 -17.25 15.33
CA VAL A 145 -22.82 -15.88 15.60
C VAL A 145 -23.94 -15.48 14.64
N ASP A 146 -23.89 -15.92 13.39
CA ASP A 146 -24.92 -15.70 12.38
C ASP A 146 -26.25 -16.36 12.73
N ARG A 147 -26.25 -17.63 13.15
CA ARG A 147 -27.46 -18.35 13.57
C ARG A 147 -28.05 -17.81 14.87
N VAL A 148 -27.20 -17.40 15.82
CA VAL A 148 -27.66 -16.73 17.04
C VAL A 148 -28.33 -15.40 16.70
N PHE A 149 -27.74 -14.63 15.80
CA PHE A 149 -28.33 -13.37 15.34
C PHE A 149 -29.66 -13.59 14.62
N ASP A 150 -29.74 -14.60 13.74
CA ASP A 150 -30.94 -14.97 13.01
C ASP A 150 -32.05 -15.42 13.96
N ARG A 151 -31.74 -16.24 14.97
CA ARG A 151 -32.72 -16.60 16.02
C ARG A 151 -33.21 -15.39 16.80
N ALA A 152 -32.30 -14.50 17.21
CA ALA A 152 -32.65 -13.37 18.05
C ALA A 152 -33.35 -12.23 17.29
N THR A 153 -33.16 -12.11 15.98
CA THR A 153 -33.61 -10.94 15.21
C THR A 153 -34.39 -11.26 13.94
N GLY A 154 -34.28 -12.48 13.41
CA GLY A 154 -34.82 -12.87 12.09
C GLY A 154 -33.96 -12.44 10.90
N PHE A 155 -32.75 -11.92 11.16
CA PHE A 155 -31.81 -11.41 10.16
C PHE A 155 -30.46 -12.11 10.24
N ARG A 156 -29.77 -12.17 9.10
CA ARG A 156 -28.39 -12.66 8.99
C ARG A 156 -27.41 -11.50 9.18
N LEU A 157 -26.18 -11.83 9.60
CA LEU A 157 -25.09 -10.88 9.74
C LEU A 157 -24.72 -10.26 8.40
N TYR A 158 -24.45 -8.96 8.43
CA TYR A 158 -23.87 -8.27 7.28
C TYR A 158 -22.45 -8.76 7.00
N SER A 159 -22.01 -8.63 5.75
CA SER A 159 -20.63 -8.96 5.33
C SER A 159 -19.58 -8.31 6.25
N ALA A 160 -19.69 -7.02 6.54
CA ALA A 160 -18.77 -6.34 7.45
C ALA A 160 -18.77 -6.95 8.87
N GLN A 161 -19.94 -7.35 9.39
CA GLN A 161 -20.05 -8.01 10.69
C GLN A 161 -19.41 -9.40 10.66
N ARG A 162 -19.60 -10.17 9.58
CA ARG A 162 -18.92 -11.47 9.38
C ARG A 162 -17.40 -11.31 9.41
N VAL A 163 -16.86 -10.27 8.77
CA VAL A 163 -15.41 -9.95 8.83
C VAL A 163 -14.96 -9.68 10.26
N TRP A 164 -15.70 -8.87 11.03
CA TRP A 164 -15.35 -8.60 12.43
C TRP A 164 -15.38 -9.87 13.27
N THR A 165 -16.36 -10.76 13.02
CA THR A 165 -16.46 -12.07 13.67
C THR A 165 -15.26 -12.96 13.33
N ARG A 166 -14.86 -13.05 12.05
CA ARG A 166 -13.66 -13.80 11.61
C ARG A 166 -12.37 -13.25 12.24
N ARG A 167 -12.24 -11.93 12.37
CA ARG A 167 -11.08 -11.30 13.04
C ARG A 167 -11.03 -11.64 14.52
N LEU A 168 -12.17 -11.53 15.21
CA LEU A 168 -12.27 -11.79 16.63
C LEU A 168 -11.83 -13.22 16.98
N VAL A 169 -12.32 -14.21 16.22
CA VAL A 169 -12.02 -15.63 16.47
C VAL A 169 -10.60 -16.03 16.07
N LYS A 170 -9.98 -15.34 15.10
CA LYS A 170 -8.54 -15.46 14.79
C LYS A 170 -7.64 -14.89 15.90
N GLY A 171 -8.21 -14.28 16.93
CA GLY A 171 -7.49 -13.68 18.05
C GLY A 171 -6.96 -12.28 17.76
N CYS A 172 -7.44 -11.63 16.69
CA CYS A 172 -7.01 -10.29 16.35
C CYS A 172 -7.74 -9.24 17.22
N SER A 173 -6.98 -8.28 17.73
CA SER A 173 -7.52 -6.99 18.17
C SER A 173 -7.59 -6.05 16.96
N PHE A 174 -8.65 -5.23 16.85
CA PHE A 174 -8.84 -4.37 15.69
C PHE A 174 -9.75 -3.17 15.98
N SER A 175 -9.76 -2.19 15.07
CA SER A 175 -10.76 -1.12 15.04
C SER A 175 -11.79 -1.36 13.95
N ILE A 176 -13.07 -1.18 14.25
CA ILE A 176 -14.15 -1.25 13.25
C ILE A 176 -14.19 0.07 12.46
N LEU A 177 -13.69 0.02 11.22
CA LEU A 177 -13.88 1.09 10.24
C LEU A 177 -15.19 0.92 9.49
N ALA A 178 -16.28 1.09 10.22
CA ALA A 178 -17.60 1.03 9.64
C ALA A 178 -18.33 2.35 9.80
N PRO A 179 -19.24 2.67 8.88
CA PRO A 179 -20.22 3.71 9.08
C PRO A 179 -21.14 3.44 10.27
N THR A 180 -21.85 4.46 10.69
CA THR A 180 -22.96 4.32 11.62
C THR A 180 -24.16 3.68 10.93
N GLY A 181 -25.00 3.00 11.71
CA GLY A 181 -26.08 2.15 11.16
C GLY A 181 -25.64 0.79 10.60
N THR A 182 -24.34 0.47 10.54
CA THR A 182 -23.86 -0.90 10.22
C THR A 182 -24.08 -1.92 11.34
N GLY A 183 -24.79 -1.52 12.41
CA GLY A 183 -25.08 -2.38 13.54
C GLY A 183 -23.86 -2.70 14.39
N LYS A 184 -22.90 -1.77 14.56
CA LYS A 184 -21.70 -2.00 15.39
C LYS A 184 -22.07 -2.37 16.82
N THR A 185 -22.82 -1.51 17.52
CA THR A 185 -23.25 -1.75 18.90
C THR A 185 -24.13 -3.00 18.98
N SER A 186 -24.92 -3.31 17.96
CA SER A 186 -25.67 -4.57 17.86
C SER A 186 -24.75 -5.78 17.77
N TRP A 187 -23.76 -5.76 16.88
CA TRP A 187 -22.73 -6.79 16.77
C TRP A 187 -21.96 -6.94 18.07
N GLY A 188 -21.48 -5.84 18.67
CA GLY A 188 -20.76 -5.87 19.94
C GLY A 188 -21.59 -6.49 21.06
N SER A 189 -22.88 -6.16 21.14
CA SER A 189 -23.80 -6.76 22.12
C SER A 189 -24.01 -8.25 21.85
N LEU A 190 -24.12 -8.65 20.58
CA LEU A 190 -24.28 -10.04 20.17
C LEU A 190 -23.05 -10.87 20.53
N VAL A 191 -21.84 -10.46 20.14
CA VAL A 191 -20.62 -11.19 20.50
C VAL A 191 -20.38 -11.18 22.00
N ALA A 192 -20.77 -10.12 22.72
CA ALA A 192 -20.72 -10.13 24.19
C ALA A 192 -21.63 -11.23 24.79
N ALA A 193 -22.85 -11.40 24.26
CA ALA A 193 -23.75 -12.47 24.68
C ALA A 193 -23.16 -13.86 24.35
N VAL A 194 -22.68 -14.06 23.12
CA VAL A 194 -22.10 -15.34 22.68
C VAL A 194 -20.84 -15.71 23.47
N PHE A 195 -19.95 -14.76 23.74
CA PHE A 195 -18.76 -14.99 24.58
C PHE A 195 -19.16 -15.26 26.03
N GLY A 196 -20.07 -14.47 26.59
CA GLY A 196 -20.54 -14.65 27.95
C GLY A 196 -21.13 -16.05 28.15
N HIS A 197 -21.91 -16.52 27.19
CA HIS A 197 -22.47 -17.87 27.20
C HIS A 197 -21.41 -18.97 27.20
N ALA A 198 -20.33 -18.74 26.47
CA ALA A 198 -19.19 -19.64 26.45
C ALA A 198 -18.30 -19.57 27.72
N GLY A 199 -18.74 -18.86 28.76
CA GLY A 199 -18.00 -18.63 30.00
C GLY A 199 -16.76 -17.76 29.80
N ARG A 200 -16.75 -16.89 28.78
CA ARG A 200 -15.67 -15.95 28.49
C ARG A 200 -16.05 -14.58 29.02
N ARG A 201 -15.17 -13.96 29.82
CA ARG A 201 -15.47 -12.67 30.44
C ARG A 201 -15.31 -11.53 29.45
N VAL A 202 -16.34 -10.68 29.36
CA VAL A 202 -16.39 -9.54 28.45
C VAL A 202 -16.49 -8.24 29.24
N TYR A 203 -15.66 -7.26 28.88
CA TYR A 203 -15.78 -5.88 29.37
C TYR A 203 -16.26 -4.95 28.25
N TYR A 204 -17.45 -4.35 28.42
CA TYR A 204 -18.05 -3.43 27.47
C TYR A 204 -18.01 -1.99 27.99
N LEU A 205 -17.19 -1.16 27.35
CA LEU A 205 -17.03 0.27 27.61
C LEU A 205 -17.91 1.11 26.66
N VAL A 206 -18.80 1.91 27.24
CA VAL A 206 -19.68 2.84 26.50
C VAL A 206 -19.46 4.29 26.95
N PRO A 207 -19.77 5.30 26.11
CA PRO A 207 -19.48 6.70 26.44
C PRO A 207 -20.44 7.30 27.47
N THR A 208 -21.71 6.87 27.52
CA THR A 208 -22.75 7.51 28.34
C THR A 208 -23.54 6.51 29.17
N THR A 209 -24.14 7.01 30.25
CA THR A 209 -25.04 6.26 31.13
C THR A 209 -26.24 5.66 30.37
N THR A 210 -26.79 6.38 29.40
CA THR A 210 -27.91 5.91 28.59
C THR A 210 -27.54 4.69 27.76
N LEU A 211 -26.35 4.72 27.14
CA LEU A 211 -25.81 3.59 26.37
C LEU A 211 -25.56 2.35 27.24
N VAL A 212 -25.19 2.51 28.53
CA VAL A 212 -25.05 1.37 29.45
C VAL A 212 -26.35 0.58 29.51
N ARG A 213 -27.48 1.26 29.72
CA ARG A 213 -28.81 0.62 29.81
C ARG A 213 -29.25 0.02 28.47
N GLN A 214 -28.98 0.72 27.37
CA GLN A 214 -29.33 0.22 26.02
C GLN A 214 -28.56 -1.06 25.68
N VAL A 215 -27.25 -1.09 25.93
CA VAL A 215 -26.41 -2.28 25.70
C VAL A 215 -26.81 -3.41 26.63
N GLU A 216 -27.05 -3.14 27.92
CA GLU A 216 -27.52 -4.15 28.88
C GLU A 216 -28.81 -4.84 28.40
N ASN A 217 -29.81 -4.03 28.03
CA ASN A 217 -31.08 -4.54 27.55
C ASN A 217 -30.93 -5.33 26.25
N ARG A 218 -30.03 -4.89 25.35
CA ARG A 218 -29.79 -5.56 24.07
C ARG A 218 -29.12 -6.91 24.26
N ILE A 219 -28.10 -7.00 25.11
CA ILE A 219 -27.41 -8.26 25.43
C ILE A 219 -28.40 -9.24 26.07
N LYS A 220 -29.17 -8.79 27.08
CA LYS A 220 -30.20 -9.63 27.72
C LYS A 220 -31.30 -10.04 26.75
N GLY A 221 -31.68 -9.16 25.81
CA GLY A 221 -32.63 -9.47 24.74
C GLY A 221 -32.12 -10.59 23.84
N PHE A 222 -30.90 -10.46 23.31
CA PHE A 222 -30.27 -11.50 22.49
C PHE A 222 -30.12 -12.82 23.25
N ALA A 223 -29.68 -12.76 24.51
CA ALA A 223 -29.53 -13.96 25.33
C ALA A 223 -30.88 -14.68 25.53
N ARG A 224 -31.95 -13.94 25.85
CA ARG A 224 -33.29 -14.52 25.99
C ARG A 224 -33.81 -15.10 24.68
N ASP A 225 -33.71 -14.33 23.59
CA ASP A 225 -34.37 -14.67 22.32
C ASP A 225 -33.61 -15.76 21.54
N ALA A 226 -32.29 -15.93 21.79
CA ALA A 226 -31.48 -17.03 21.26
C ALA A 226 -31.19 -18.15 22.27
N GLU A 227 -31.83 -18.15 23.43
CA GLU A 227 -31.69 -19.16 24.50
C GLU A 227 -30.25 -19.33 25.02
N LEU A 228 -29.51 -18.22 25.15
CA LEU A 228 -28.17 -18.20 25.73
C LEU A 228 -28.25 -17.94 27.24
N ASP A 229 -27.49 -18.72 28.01
CA ASP A 229 -27.24 -18.48 29.43
C ASP A 229 -26.11 -17.46 29.60
N VAL A 230 -26.41 -16.23 30.04
CA VAL A 230 -25.43 -15.13 30.19
C VAL A 230 -25.79 -14.26 31.38
N ASP A 231 -24.84 -14.05 32.28
CA ASP A 231 -24.99 -13.14 33.41
C ASP A 231 -24.34 -11.76 33.13
N VAL A 232 -25.17 -10.71 33.14
CA VAL A 232 -24.79 -9.35 32.76
C VAL A 232 -24.88 -8.41 33.96
N VAL A 233 -23.77 -7.75 34.29
CA VAL A 233 -23.68 -6.68 35.28
C VAL A 233 -23.43 -5.35 34.59
N ALA A 234 -24.27 -4.35 34.89
CA ALA A 234 -24.11 -2.99 34.40
C ALA A 234 -23.88 -2.02 35.57
N TYR A 235 -23.02 -1.01 35.37
CA TYR A 235 -22.82 0.07 36.33
C TYR A 235 -22.88 1.44 35.65
N HIS A 236 -23.67 2.35 36.21
CA HIS A 236 -23.67 3.75 35.82
C HIS A 236 -23.97 4.71 36.97
N ALA A 237 -23.54 5.97 36.83
CA ALA A 237 -23.64 6.99 37.89
C ALA A 237 -25.09 7.31 38.31
N ALA A 238 -26.07 7.13 37.42
CA ALA A 238 -27.49 7.37 37.73
C ALA A 238 -28.20 6.20 38.47
N MET A 239 -27.53 5.08 38.76
CA MET A 239 -28.17 3.95 39.45
C MET A 239 -28.53 4.28 40.92
N PRO A 240 -29.62 3.70 41.46
CA PRO A 240 -29.94 3.75 42.88
C PRO A 240 -28.80 3.21 43.76
N THR A 241 -28.67 3.75 44.98
CA THR A 241 -27.54 3.44 45.88
C THR A 241 -27.39 1.94 46.18
N GLN A 242 -28.49 1.22 46.38
CA GLN A 242 -28.46 -0.23 46.62
C GLN A 242 -27.98 -1.00 45.39
N ALA A 243 -28.55 -0.72 44.21
CA ALA A 243 -28.15 -1.34 42.96
C ALA A 243 -26.66 -1.08 42.62
N LYS A 244 -26.15 0.13 42.91
CA LYS A 244 -24.71 0.41 42.79
C LYS A 244 -23.86 -0.47 43.69
N ARG A 245 -24.29 -0.66 44.95
CA ARG A 245 -23.54 -1.46 45.91
C ARG A 245 -23.51 -2.93 45.52
N GLU A 246 -24.65 -3.49 45.12
CA GLU A 246 -24.74 -4.86 44.58
C GLU A 246 -23.87 -5.02 43.33
N ALA A 247 -23.97 -4.09 42.36
CA ALA A 247 -23.12 -4.13 41.17
C ALA A 247 -21.62 -4.08 41.52
N LEU A 248 -21.21 -3.23 42.46
CA LEU A 248 -19.82 -3.14 42.91
C LEU A 248 -19.34 -4.42 43.62
N GLU A 249 -20.17 -5.03 44.47
CA GLU A 249 -19.84 -6.30 45.14
C GLU A 249 -19.68 -7.44 44.12
N ARG A 250 -20.54 -7.51 43.10
CA ARG A 250 -20.42 -8.45 41.98
C ARG A 250 -19.18 -8.20 41.13
N ILE A 251 -18.87 -6.93 40.84
CA ILE A 251 -17.66 -6.55 40.10
C ILE A 251 -16.40 -6.98 40.87
N SER A 252 -16.32 -6.70 42.17
CA SER A 252 -15.16 -7.05 42.99
C SER A 252 -14.96 -8.55 43.17
N SER A 253 -16.04 -9.34 43.18
CA SER A 253 -15.96 -10.81 43.26
C SER A 253 -15.69 -11.47 41.91
N GLY A 254 -15.93 -10.77 40.79
CA GLY A 254 -15.81 -11.33 39.45
C GLY A 254 -16.97 -12.27 39.08
N ASP A 255 -18.08 -12.18 39.79
CA ASP A 255 -19.28 -13.02 39.62
C ASP A 255 -20.19 -12.43 38.54
N PHE A 256 -19.76 -12.54 37.27
CA PHE A 256 -20.48 -12.12 36.06
C PHE A 256 -19.76 -12.63 34.80
N ASP A 257 -20.49 -12.71 33.68
CA ASP A 257 -19.91 -13.00 32.36
C ASP A 257 -19.63 -11.72 31.57
N VAL A 258 -20.55 -10.75 31.62
CA VAL A 258 -20.44 -9.48 30.91
C VAL A 258 -20.54 -8.29 31.87
N LEU A 259 -19.54 -7.40 31.84
CA LEU A 259 -19.53 -6.14 32.57
C LEU A 259 -19.70 -4.95 31.63
N ILE A 260 -20.69 -4.10 31.88
CA ILE A 260 -20.97 -2.89 31.09
C ILE A 260 -20.79 -1.64 31.94
N THR A 261 -19.90 -0.73 31.54
CA THR A 261 -19.63 0.50 32.30
C THR A 261 -19.32 1.70 31.40
N THR A 262 -19.33 2.90 31.98
CA THR A 262 -18.87 4.10 31.28
C THR A 262 -17.35 4.24 31.33
N ALA A 263 -16.77 4.99 30.39
CA ALA A 263 -15.34 5.33 30.41
C ALA A 263 -14.89 6.00 31.73
N GLN A 264 -15.78 6.75 32.39
CA GLN A 264 -15.49 7.37 33.67
C GLN A 264 -15.34 6.35 34.81
N PHE A 265 -16.07 5.23 34.76
CA PHE A 265 -15.91 4.15 35.73
C PHE A 265 -14.50 3.56 35.69
N LEU A 266 -14.00 3.26 34.49
CA LEU A 266 -12.63 2.77 34.27
C LEU A 266 -11.59 3.69 34.91
N VAL A 267 -11.75 5.02 34.77
CA VAL A 267 -10.83 6.01 35.35
C VAL A 267 -10.71 5.86 36.87
N HIS A 268 -11.82 5.58 37.55
CA HIS A 268 -11.89 5.52 39.01
C HIS A 268 -11.61 4.13 39.59
N ARG A 269 -11.75 3.06 38.79
CA ARG A 269 -11.76 1.68 39.26
C ARG A 269 -10.80 0.75 38.51
N VAL A 270 -9.81 1.30 37.80
CA VAL A 270 -8.86 0.51 37.00
C VAL A 270 -8.17 -0.60 37.80
N GLU A 271 -7.76 -0.31 39.04
CA GLU A 271 -7.07 -1.26 39.93
C GLU A 271 -7.96 -2.43 40.38
N ASP A 272 -9.27 -2.22 40.46
CA ASP A 272 -10.24 -3.28 40.75
C ASP A 272 -10.45 -4.15 39.51
N LEU A 273 -10.47 -3.54 38.33
CA LEU A 273 -10.67 -4.22 37.05
C LEU A 273 -9.46 -5.03 36.59
N GLU A 274 -8.23 -4.60 36.89
CA GLU A 274 -6.99 -5.31 36.55
C GLU A 274 -6.85 -6.68 37.20
N LYS A 275 -7.51 -6.87 38.35
CA LYS A 275 -7.53 -8.16 39.05
C LYS A 275 -8.46 -9.17 38.37
N LEU A 276 -9.27 -8.71 37.43
CA LEU A 276 -10.24 -9.50 36.70
C LEU A 276 -9.64 -9.84 35.32
N ASN A 277 -9.47 -11.13 35.05
CA ASN A 277 -9.04 -11.58 33.72
C ASN A 277 -10.22 -11.49 32.76
N PHE A 278 -10.11 -10.65 31.74
CA PHE A 278 -11.08 -10.53 30.64
C PHE A 278 -10.54 -11.23 29.39
N ASP A 279 -11.42 -11.90 28.64
CA ASP A 279 -11.08 -12.48 27.34
C ASP A 279 -11.28 -11.46 26.20
N LEU A 280 -12.23 -10.54 26.38
CA LEU A 280 -12.63 -9.55 25.37
C LEU A 280 -12.97 -8.20 26.01
N ILE A 281 -12.45 -7.12 25.43
CA ILE A 281 -12.77 -5.74 25.75
C ILE A 281 -13.38 -5.07 24.51
N LEU A 282 -14.63 -4.64 24.63
CA LEU A 282 -15.35 -3.89 23.60
C LEU A 282 -15.40 -2.41 24.00
N VAL A 283 -14.94 -1.53 23.12
CA VAL A 283 -14.97 -0.08 23.32
C VAL A 283 -15.85 0.54 22.24
N ASP A 284 -17.05 0.99 22.62
CA ASP A 284 -18.05 1.50 21.68
C ASP A 284 -17.60 2.79 20.98
N ASP A 285 -17.04 3.74 21.75
CA ASP A 285 -16.53 5.02 21.27
C ASP A 285 -15.10 5.28 21.77
N VAL A 286 -14.13 5.26 20.84
CA VAL A 286 -12.72 5.48 21.14
C VAL A 286 -12.46 6.93 21.55
N ASP A 287 -13.23 7.89 21.03
CA ASP A 287 -13.01 9.30 21.36
C ASP A 287 -13.28 9.59 22.85
N ALA A 288 -14.21 8.83 23.46
CA ALA A 288 -14.43 8.89 24.90
C ALA A 288 -13.20 8.45 25.73
N ILE A 289 -12.36 7.59 25.17
CA ILE A 289 -11.11 7.14 25.79
C ILE A 289 -9.95 8.07 25.45
N ILE A 290 -9.87 8.60 24.22
CA ILE A 290 -8.73 9.43 23.77
C ILE A 290 -8.73 10.82 24.40
N ARG A 291 -9.88 11.38 24.80
CA ARG A 291 -9.98 12.75 25.37
C ARG A 291 -9.00 12.95 26.55
N GLY A 292 -8.05 13.89 26.38
CA GLY A 292 -7.05 14.27 27.38
C GLY A 292 -5.61 13.84 27.05
N THR A 293 -4.83 13.43 28.07
CA THR A 293 -3.40 13.04 27.94
C THR A 293 -3.17 11.63 27.37
N GLY A 294 -4.23 10.98 26.88
CA GLY A 294 -4.20 9.58 26.40
C GLY A 294 -4.11 8.52 27.50
N ARG A 295 -3.99 8.88 28.79
CA ARG A 295 -3.83 7.93 29.92
C ARG A 295 -4.95 6.88 30.04
N ASN A 296 -6.14 7.14 29.50
CA ASN A 296 -7.20 6.14 29.52
C ASN A 296 -6.91 4.96 28.60
N VAL A 297 -6.09 5.15 27.55
CA VAL A 297 -5.63 4.04 26.69
C VAL A 297 -4.82 3.07 27.54
N ASP A 298 -3.88 3.56 28.35
CA ASP A 298 -3.10 2.71 29.27
C ASP A 298 -3.99 1.97 30.26
N ARG A 299 -5.06 2.60 30.76
CA ARG A 299 -6.02 1.93 31.64
C ARG A 299 -6.71 0.76 30.95
N VAL A 300 -7.12 0.91 29.68
CA VAL A 300 -7.68 -0.19 28.89
C VAL A 300 -6.63 -1.29 28.69
N LEU A 301 -5.39 -0.92 28.37
CA LEU A 301 -4.29 -1.87 28.17
C LEU A 301 -3.96 -2.64 29.46
N ARG A 302 -4.00 -1.97 30.62
CA ARG A 302 -3.81 -2.61 31.92
C ARG A 302 -4.91 -3.62 32.23
N VAL A 303 -6.17 -3.26 31.99
CA VAL A 303 -7.31 -4.19 32.11
C VAL A 303 -7.20 -5.34 31.10
N ALA A 304 -6.51 -5.15 29.98
CA ALA A 304 -6.24 -6.22 29.01
C ALA A 304 -5.14 -7.22 29.45
N GLY A 305 -4.48 -6.98 30.60
CA GLY A 305 -3.45 -7.85 31.16
C GLY A 305 -2.02 -7.35 30.98
N LEU A 306 -1.81 -6.08 30.61
CA LEU A 306 -0.47 -5.48 30.46
C LEU A 306 -0.04 -4.71 31.70
N GLU A 307 1.25 -4.77 32.01
CA GLU A 307 1.86 -3.95 33.06
C GLU A 307 2.23 -2.55 32.53
N GLN A 308 2.30 -1.58 33.44
CA GLN A 308 2.64 -0.19 33.06
C GLN A 308 4.04 -0.10 32.42
N GLU A 309 5.00 -0.90 32.87
CA GLU A 309 6.35 -0.95 32.30
C GLU A 309 6.36 -1.45 30.85
N GLU A 310 5.51 -2.43 30.51
CA GLU A 310 5.36 -2.97 29.16
C GLU A 310 4.72 -1.93 28.22
N ILE A 311 3.71 -1.21 28.72
CA ILE A 311 3.04 -0.10 28.01
C ILE A 311 4.04 1.03 27.73
N ASP A 312 4.84 1.40 28.73
CA ASP A 312 5.86 2.44 28.59
C ASP A 312 6.99 2.00 27.63
N SER A 313 7.36 0.73 27.65
CA SER A 313 8.32 0.13 26.71
C SER A 313 7.82 0.17 25.27
N ALA A 314 6.54 -0.16 25.04
CA ALA A 314 5.90 -0.01 23.73
C ALA A 314 5.82 1.46 23.27
N TYR A 315 5.55 2.39 24.20
CA TYR A 315 5.59 3.82 23.89
C TYR A 315 7.01 4.29 23.52
N ARG A 316 8.03 3.78 24.22
CA ARG A 316 9.45 4.02 23.94
C ARG A 316 9.81 3.49 22.55
N LEU A 317 9.45 2.25 22.20
CA LEU A 317 9.65 1.66 20.89
C LEU A 317 9.04 2.53 19.77
N ALA A 318 7.77 2.95 19.93
CA ALA A 318 7.10 3.83 18.96
C ALA A 318 7.78 5.20 18.79
N THR A 319 8.49 5.66 19.82
CA THR A 319 9.27 6.90 19.80
C THR A 319 10.63 6.70 19.13
N LEU A 320 11.32 5.60 19.46
CA LEU A 320 12.60 5.21 18.87
C LEU A 320 12.50 4.94 17.38
N ARG A 321 11.49 4.19 16.90
CA ARG A 321 11.29 3.98 15.45
C ARG A 321 11.20 5.30 14.68
N ARG A 322 10.56 6.31 15.26
CA ARG A 322 10.50 7.67 14.66
C ARG A 322 11.85 8.35 14.65
N ARG A 323 12.63 8.20 15.73
CA ARG A 323 14.00 8.72 15.81
C ARG A 323 14.90 8.01 14.81
N TYR A 324 14.79 6.68 14.67
CA TYR A 324 15.49 5.87 13.69
C TYR A 324 15.30 6.41 12.27
N TYR A 325 14.06 6.53 11.78
CA TYR A 325 13.81 7.05 10.44
C TYR A 325 14.31 8.49 10.27
N SER A 326 14.17 9.33 11.30
CA SER A 326 14.70 10.70 11.29
C SER A 326 16.22 10.74 11.19
N LEU A 327 16.93 9.89 11.93
CA LEU A 327 18.39 9.79 11.90
C LEU A 327 18.87 9.21 10.57
N ARG A 328 18.17 8.21 10.03
CA ARG A 328 18.50 7.58 8.74
C ARG A 328 18.37 8.56 7.57
N ASP A 329 17.29 9.32 7.51
CA ASP A 329 17.12 10.38 6.50
C ASP A 329 18.19 11.47 6.67
N TRP A 330 18.53 11.82 7.91
CA TRP A 330 19.57 12.82 8.18
C TRP A 330 20.96 12.32 7.78
N LEU A 331 21.31 11.08 8.11
CA LEU A 331 22.56 10.43 7.74
C LEU A 331 22.75 10.43 6.24
N ARG A 332 21.74 9.99 5.48
CA ARG A 332 21.77 9.96 4.01
C ARG A 332 22.07 11.36 3.44
N SER A 333 21.43 12.38 4.01
CA SER A 333 21.67 13.77 3.62
C SER A 333 23.07 14.30 3.99
N LEU A 334 23.70 13.79 5.05
CA LEU A 334 25.07 14.15 5.43
C LEU A 334 26.10 13.43 4.56
N GLU A 335 25.88 12.16 4.25
CA GLU A 335 26.74 11.34 3.39
C GLU A 335 26.77 11.87 1.97
N ASP A 336 25.61 12.24 1.40
CA ASP A 336 25.52 12.91 0.09
C ASP A 336 26.34 14.22 0.04
N ARG A 337 26.60 14.84 1.20
CA ARG A 337 27.36 16.09 1.33
C ARG A 337 28.82 15.90 1.78
N GLY A 338 29.23 14.67 2.10
CA GLY A 338 30.55 14.39 2.69
C GLY A 338 30.79 15.05 4.05
N ASP A 339 29.73 15.28 4.85
CA ASP A 339 29.83 15.96 6.14
C ASP A 339 30.36 14.99 7.23
N LYS A 340 31.41 15.41 7.96
CA LYS A 340 32.03 14.60 9.04
C LYS A 340 31.06 14.23 10.17
N ARG A 341 29.94 14.95 10.32
CA ARG A 341 28.88 14.60 11.28
C ARG A 341 28.21 13.26 10.98
N ALA A 342 28.32 12.74 9.75
CA ALA A 342 27.78 11.45 9.36
C ALA A 342 28.23 10.33 10.30
N GLU A 343 29.48 10.34 10.75
CA GLU A 343 30.06 9.30 11.60
C GLU A 343 29.39 9.24 12.97
N ARG A 344 29.17 10.40 13.61
CA ARG A 344 28.45 10.52 14.88
C ARG A 344 26.98 10.10 14.77
N VAL A 345 26.32 10.47 13.66
CA VAL A 345 24.93 10.07 13.39
C VAL A 345 24.83 8.56 13.15
N ARG A 346 25.86 7.95 12.54
CA ARG A 346 25.95 6.49 12.35
C ARG A 346 26.02 5.74 13.68
N GLU A 347 26.80 6.26 14.63
CA GLU A 347 26.91 5.67 15.97
C GLU A 347 25.59 5.80 16.75
N GLU A 348 24.95 6.98 16.72
CA GLU A 348 23.62 7.18 17.33
C GLU A 348 22.56 6.28 16.68
N LEU A 349 22.63 6.05 15.36
CA LEU A 349 21.72 5.13 14.66
C LEU A 349 21.85 3.69 15.17
N ARG A 350 23.09 3.21 15.38
CA ARG A 350 23.35 1.86 15.91
C ARG A 350 22.84 1.66 17.33
N GLU A 351 22.98 2.68 18.19
CA GLU A 351 22.41 2.64 19.54
C GLU A 351 20.87 2.54 19.50
N VAL A 352 20.24 3.34 18.63
CA VAL A 352 18.78 3.31 18.44
C VAL A 352 18.32 1.98 17.85
N GLU A 353 19.04 1.39 16.90
CA GLU A 353 18.74 0.06 16.35
C GLU A 353 18.77 -1.02 17.44
N ARG A 354 19.82 -1.04 18.27
CA ARG A 354 19.94 -2.01 19.37
C ARG A 354 18.81 -1.88 20.40
N GLU A 355 18.47 -0.65 20.81
CA GLU A 355 17.36 -0.41 21.75
C GLU A 355 16.00 -0.82 21.12
N ILE A 356 15.85 -0.69 19.80
CA ILE A 356 14.65 -1.17 19.09
C ILE A 356 14.55 -2.70 19.14
N GLU A 357 15.63 -3.42 18.80
CA GLU A 357 15.66 -4.89 18.84
C GLU A 357 15.34 -5.42 20.24
N GLU A 358 15.96 -4.86 21.29
CA GLU A 358 15.72 -5.26 22.68
C GLU A 358 14.24 -5.10 23.08
N LEU A 359 13.62 -3.98 22.70
CA LEU A 359 12.21 -3.73 22.98
C LEU A 359 11.28 -4.59 22.13
N GLU A 360 11.60 -4.86 20.87
CA GLU A 360 10.83 -5.76 20.01
C GLU A 360 10.82 -7.18 20.60
N GLU A 361 11.98 -7.69 21.03
CA GLU A 361 12.13 -9.00 21.66
C GLU A 361 11.31 -9.11 22.96
N LEU A 362 11.35 -8.05 23.80
CA LEU A 362 10.56 -7.96 25.03
C LEU A 362 9.05 -8.05 24.72
N LEU A 363 8.56 -7.21 23.82
CA LEU A 363 7.12 -7.17 23.50
C LEU A 363 6.64 -8.45 22.83
N LYS A 364 7.47 -9.05 21.97
CA LYS A 364 7.15 -10.34 21.31
C LYS A 364 7.00 -11.46 22.34
N ARG A 365 7.84 -11.45 23.39
CA ARG A 365 7.76 -12.37 24.53
C ARG A 365 6.47 -12.16 25.34
N VAL A 366 6.15 -10.91 25.69
CA VAL A 366 4.90 -10.55 26.40
C VAL A 366 3.67 -11.08 25.66
N LYS A 367 3.58 -10.86 24.34
CA LYS A 367 2.47 -11.35 23.51
C LYS A 367 2.36 -12.87 23.45
N LYS A 368 3.48 -13.59 23.56
CA LYS A 368 3.52 -15.07 23.45
C LYS A 368 3.25 -15.76 24.79
N GLU A 369 3.70 -15.17 25.89
CA GLU A 369 3.64 -15.78 27.23
C GLU A 369 2.35 -15.44 27.99
N ARG A 370 1.69 -14.32 27.67
CA ARG A 370 0.44 -13.89 28.32
C ARG A 370 -0.75 -14.01 27.38
N ASP A 371 -1.86 -14.55 27.90
CA ASP A 371 -3.14 -14.58 27.19
C ASP A 371 -3.84 -13.24 27.38
N LEU A 372 -3.46 -12.25 26.57
CA LEU A 372 -4.00 -10.90 26.63
C LEU A 372 -5.46 -10.87 26.17
N ALA A 373 -6.25 -9.98 26.79
CA ALA A 373 -7.62 -9.72 26.35
C ALA A 373 -7.63 -9.17 24.92
N ARG A 374 -8.56 -9.65 24.09
CA ARG A 374 -8.77 -9.11 22.74
C ARG A 374 -9.45 -7.76 22.87
N ILE A 375 -9.04 -6.76 22.10
CA ILE A 375 -9.59 -5.40 22.17
C ILE A 375 -10.23 -5.04 20.83
N VAL A 376 -11.51 -4.66 20.86
CA VAL A 376 -12.23 -4.15 19.68
C VAL A 376 -12.67 -2.71 19.91
N PHE A 377 -12.14 -1.80 19.11
CA PHE A 377 -12.51 -0.38 19.10
C PHE A 377 -13.56 -0.12 18.02
N MET A 378 -14.81 0.09 18.38
CA MET A 378 -15.94 0.04 17.45
C MET A 378 -16.17 1.34 16.66
N SER A 379 -15.80 2.50 17.22
CA SER A 379 -16.03 3.79 16.57
C SER A 379 -14.95 4.82 16.90
N ALA A 380 -14.29 5.38 15.89
CA ALA A 380 -13.47 6.58 16.03
C ALA A 380 -13.97 7.65 15.06
N THR A 381 -14.48 8.78 15.57
CA THR A 381 -15.02 9.88 14.75
C THR A 381 -13.93 10.70 14.06
N GLY A 382 -12.67 10.25 14.12
CA GLY A 382 -11.54 10.83 13.40
C GLY A 382 -11.02 12.16 13.95
N ALA A 383 -11.64 12.66 15.02
CA ALA A 383 -11.52 14.06 15.36
C ALA A 383 -10.50 14.35 16.48
N ALA A 384 -10.00 13.32 17.17
CA ALA A 384 -8.80 13.47 18.00
C ALA A 384 -7.54 13.35 17.12
N ALA A 385 -6.67 14.37 17.14
CA ALA A 385 -5.30 14.18 16.68
C ALA A 385 -4.74 12.96 17.42
N PRO A 386 -4.10 12.00 16.73
CA PRO A 386 -3.69 10.76 17.37
C PRO A 386 -2.80 11.12 18.53
N SER A 387 -3.33 10.93 19.74
CA SER A 387 -2.53 10.91 20.95
C SER A 387 -1.32 10.04 20.62
N ARG A 388 -0.09 10.51 20.86
CA ARG A 388 1.10 9.69 20.60
C ARG A 388 1.01 8.35 21.32
N ARG A 389 0.24 8.30 22.41
CA ARG A 389 -0.05 7.10 23.20
C ARG A 389 -0.87 6.05 22.44
N LEU A 390 -1.67 6.40 21.43
CA LEU A 390 -2.33 5.41 20.57
C LEU A 390 -1.33 4.59 19.75
N ALA A 391 -0.10 5.07 19.55
CA ALA A 391 0.93 4.27 18.91
C ALA A 391 1.30 3.02 19.73
N VAL A 392 1.02 3.00 21.04
CA VAL A 392 1.21 1.83 21.89
C VAL A 392 0.31 0.67 21.45
N VAL A 393 -0.95 0.96 21.12
CA VAL A 393 -1.89 -0.04 20.59
C VAL A 393 -1.32 -0.70 19.33
N ARG A 394 -0.68 0.09 18.46
CA ARG A 394 -0.04 -0.45 17.25
C ARG A 394 1.12 -1.37 17.57
N GLU A 395 1.99 -1.04 18.52
CA GLU A 395 3.14 -1.90 18.83
C GLU A 395 2.71 -3.17 19.60
N LEU A 396 1.66 -3.11 20.43
CA LEU A 396 1.20 -4.24 21.25
C LEU A 396 0.15 -5.13 20.58
N PHE A 397 -0.69 -4.58 19.70
CA PHE A 397 -1.82 -5.29 19.09
C PHE A 397 -1.84 -5.22 17.56
N ASP A 398 -0.83 -4.61 16.93
CA ASP A 398 -0.60 -4.64 15.48
C ASP A 398 -1.68 -3.92 14.62
N PHE A 399 -2.47 -3.03 15.23
CA PHE A 399 -3.42 -2.17 14.51
C PHE A 399 -3.38 -0.69 14.96
N GLU A 400 -3.66 0.23 14.03
CA GLU A 400 -3.89 1.65 14.33
C GLU A 400 -5.39 1.96 14.35
N VAL A 401 -5.83 2.73 15.35
CA VAL A 401 -7.18 3.31 15.35
C VAL A 401 -7.27 4.33 14.21
N GLY A 402 -7.95 3.95 13.13
CA GLY A 402 -8.18 4.81 11.97
C GLY A 402 -9.17 5.93 12.28
N ALA A 403 -9.12 7.02 11.52
CA ALA A 403 -10.19 8.02 11.55
C ALA A 403 -11.35 7.51 10.69
N GLY A 404 -12.58 7.55 11.21
CA GLY A 404 -13.77 7.36 10.38
C GLY A 404 -13.71 8.31 9.18
N GLY A 405 -13.81 7.76 7.97
CA GLY A 405 -13.64 8.53 6.74
C GLY A 405 -14.78 9.51 6.53
N GLU A 406 -14.58 10.79 6.86
CA GLU A 406 -15.44 11.92 6.44
C GLU A 406 -15.37 12.20 4.91
N GLY A 407 -14.73 11.31 4.12
CA GLY A 407 -14.37 11.54 2.71
C GLY A 407 -15.35 11.00 1.66
N LEU A 408 -16.45 10.36 2.06
CA LEU A 408 -17.50 9.86 1.15
C LEU A 408 -18.71 10.80 1.21
N ARG A 409 -18.73 11.79 0.31
CA ARG A 409 -19.88 12.67 0.05
C ARG A 409 -20.58 12.20 -1.22
N ASN A 410 -21.86 11.84 -1.13
CA ASN A 410 -22.76 11.65 -2.25
C ASN A 410 -23.81 12.77 -2.22
N ILE A 411 -23.37 13.98 -2.59
CA ILE A 411 -24.14 15.22 -2.44
C ILE A 411 -24.18 15.95 -3.77
N GLN A 412 -25.35 16.46 -4.16
CA GLN A 412 -25.42 17.50 -5.19
C GLN A 412 -25.20 18.86 -4.54
N ASP A 413 -24.10 19.51 -4.91
CA ASP A 413 -23.76 20.86 -4.47
C ASP A 413 -24.41 21.89 -5.43
N ILE A 414 -25.19 22.83 -4.88
CA ILE A 414 -26.01 23.80 -5.62
C ILE A 414 -25.72 25.22 -5.09
N ALA A 415 -25.27 26.11 -5.96
CA ALA A 415 -25.16 27.53 -5.67
C ALA A 415 -26.50 28.22 -5.93
N VAL A 416 -27.13 28.76 -4.89
CA VAL A 416 -28.39 29.51 -5.00
C VAL A 416 -28.06 30.99 -5.18
N ILE A 417 -28.30 31.51 -6.38
CA ILE A 417 -27.96 32.87 -6.78
C ILE A 417 -29.04 33.83 -6.26
N SER A 418 -28.88 34.22 -5.00
CA SER A 418 -29.80 35.08 -4.26
C SER A 418 -29.06 35.68 -3.06
N GLU A 419 -29.47 36.88 -2.67
CA GLU A 419 -29.07 37.47 -1.38
C GLU A 419 -29.48 36.55 -0.23
N PRO A 420 -28.61 36.34 0.78
CA PRO A 420 -28.96 35.68 2.02
C PRO A 420 -30.03 36.48 2.77
N SER A 421 -31.23 35.91 2.87
CA SER A 421 -32.34 36.43 3.66
C SER A 421 -33.14 35.29 4.30
N PRO A 422 -33.89 35.54 5.39
CA PRO A 422 -34.79 34.55 5.96
C PRO A 422 -35.80 33.99 4.94
N GLU A 423 -36.30 34.83 4.03
CA GLU A 423 -37.22 34.42 2.96
C GLU A 423 -36.54 33.55 1.90
N ALA A 424 -35.28 33.83 1.57
CA ALA A 424 -34.51 33.01 0.65
C ALA A 424 -34.28 31.60 1.22
N VAL A 425 -33.94 31.51 2.50
CA VAL A 425 -33.82 30.24 3.23
C VAL A 425 -35.14 29.49 3.26
N GLU A 426 -36.24 30.17 3.62
CA GLU A 426 -37.58 29.57 3.64
C GLU A 426 -37.93 28.96 2.28
N ARG A 427 -37.68 29.69 1.19
CA ARG A 427 -37.94 29.21 -0.18
C ARG A 427 -37.18 27.93 -0.50
N ILE A 428 -35.90 27.86 -0.12
CA ILE A 428 -35.07 26.65 -0.30
C ILE A 428 -35.61 25.50 0.55
N VAL A 429 -35.92 25.75 1.82
CA VAL A 429 -36.50 24.75 2.74
C VAL A 429 -37.80 24.18 2.17
N ARG A 430 -38.68 25.03 1.63
CA ARG A 430 -39.92 24.57 0.99
C ARG A 430 -39.66 23.75 -0.27
N LYS A 431 -38.69 24.13 -1.11
CA LYS A 431 -38.33 23.36 -2.32
C LYS A 431 -37.62 22.04 -2.04
N ALA A 432 -36.74 22.00 -1.05
CA ALA A 432 -36.05 20.78 -0.62
C ALA A 432 -36.96 19.83 0.20
N GLY A 433 -38.16 20.31 0.57
CA GLY A 433 -39.09 19.65 1.48
C GLY A 433 -38.80 20.03 2.93
N VAL A 434 -39.84 20.43 3.66
CA VAL A 434 -39.73 21.12 4.96
C VAL A 434 -38.89 20.39 6.02
N LYS A 435 -38.94 19.05 6.04
CA LYS A 435 -38.28 18.23 7.06
C LYS A 435 -36.83 17.90 6.75
N GLY A 436 -36.00 17.80 7.79
CA GLY A 436 -34.63 17.28 7.69
C GLY A 436 -33.59 18.32 7.26
N GLY A 437 -33.90 19.61 7.41
CA GLY A 437 -33.01 20.70 7.00
C GLY A 437 -31.93 21.02 8.05
N LEU A 438 -30.69 21.19 7.60
CA LEU A 438 -29.58 21.73 8.39
C LEU A 438 -29.15 23.09 7.85
N ILE A 439 -29.40 24.17 8.57
CA ILE A 439 -29.06 25.52 8.15
C ILE A 439 -27.78 25.96 8.86
N PHE A 440 -26.81 26.41 8.09
CA PHE A 440 -25.49 26.81 8.56
C PHE A 440 -25.23 28.29 8.26
N VAL A 441 -25.06 29.08 9.31
CA VAL A 441 -24.68 30.49 9.21
C VAL A 441 -23.16 30.61 9.35
N PRO A 442 -22.42 31.13 8.35
CA PRO A 442 -20.99 31.37 8.47
C PRO A 442 -20.66 32.20 9.71
N GLN A 443 -19.55 31.88 10.39
CA GLN A 443 -19.14 32.63 11.60
C GLN A 443 -18.94 34.13 11.35
N ARG A 444 -18.57 34.50 10.13
CA ARG A 444 -18.32 35.88 9.72
C ARG A 444 -19.04 36.15 8.41
N LEU A 445 -20.05 37.01 8.47
CA LEU A 445 -20.80 37.53 7.33
C LEU A 445 -20.48 39.03 7.14
N PRO A 446 -20.77 39.60 5.96
CA PRO A 446 -20.72 41.04 5.76
C PRO A 446 -21.81 41.73 6.62
N GLY A 447 -21.44 42.76 7.38
CA GLY A 447 -22.37 43.53 8.23
C GLY A 447 -22.22 43.31 9.74
N GLU A 448 -22.83 44.19 10.54
CA GLU A 448 -22.62 44.28 12.00
C GLU A 448 -23.27 43.15 12.83
N LYS A 449 -24.27 42.43 12.29
CA LYS A 449 -25.00 41.38 13.03
C LYS A 449 -24.11 40.17 13.30
N LYS A 450 -24.09 39.70 14.56
CA LYS A 450 -23.32 38.51 14.93
C LYS A 450 -24.00 37.26 14.38
N ALA A 451 -23.21 36.26 13.96
CA ALA A 451 -23.74 34.99 13.43
C ALA A 451 -24.77 34.31 14.36
N ARG A 452 -24.66 34.50 15.69
CA ARG A 452 -25.63 33.98 16.66
C ARG A 452 -26.99 34.65 16.53
N GLU A 453 -27.03 35.95 16.30
CA GLU A 453 -28.28 36.72 16.15
C GLU A 453 -29.01 36.28 14.87
N ILE A 454 -28.26 36.05 13.78
CA ILE A 454 -28.82 35.55 12.53
C ILE A 454 -29.36 34.12 12.69
N VAL A 455 -28.70 33.26 13.47
CA VAL A 455 -29.20 31.89 13.75
C VAL A 455 -30.54 31.94 14.50
N GLU A 456 -30.68 32.80 15.51
CA GLU A 456 -31.93 32.98 16.23
C GLU A 456 -33.03 33.57 15.32
N GLU A 457 -32.70 34.62 14.56
CA GLU A 457 -33.60 35.27 13.61
C GLU A 457 -34.14 34.29 12.55
N LEU A 458 -33.28 33.44 12.00
CA LEU A 458 -33.68 32.41 11.03
C LEU A 458 -34.60 31.36 11.66
N ALA A 459 -34.28 30.88 12.87
CA ALA A 459 -35.12 29.89 13.56
C ALA A 459 -36.50 30.49 13.91
N GLU A 460 -36.55 31.74 14.35
CA GLU A 460 -37.79 32.44 14.65
C GLU A 460 -38.63 32.71 13.39
N HIS A 461 -37.99 33.17 12.29
CA HIS A 461 -38.65 33.36 11.01
C HIS A 461 -39.30 32.06 10.51
N LEU A 462 -38.55 30.95 10.51
CA LEU A 462 -39.06 29.65 10.07
C LEU A 462 -40.25 29.18 10.92
N ARG A 463 -40.17 29.32 12.25
CA ARG A 463 -41.29 29.02 13.15
C ARG A 463 -42.51 29.88 12.85
N SER A 464 -42.32 31.17 12.60
CA SER A 464 -43.42 32.08 12.23
C SER A 464 -44.08 31.71 10.90
N SER A 465 -43.32 31.11 9.98
CA SER A 465 -43.78 30.59 8.69
C SER A 465 -44.34 29.16 8.75
N GLY A 466 -44.51 28.60 9.95
CA GLY A 466 -45.08 27.28 10.20
C GLY A 466 -44.12 26.11 10.00
N ILE A 467 -42.82 26.34 10.11
CA ILE A 467 -41.75 25.32 10.01
C ILE A 467 -41.07 25.22 11.37
N GLU A 468 -41.13 24.06 12.04
CA GLU A 468 -40.58 23.93 13.38
C GLU A 468 -39.05 23.91 13.35
N ALA A 469 -38.43 24.99 13.83
CA ALA A 469 -36.99 25.18 13.77
C ALA A 469 -36.38 25.48 15.16
N ARG A 470 -35.16 24.96 15.40
CA ARG A 470 -34.39 25.19 16.63
C ARG A 470 -33.01 25.78 16.35
N ALA A 471 -32.64 26.80 17.12
CA ALA A 471 -31.34 27.46 17.06
C ALA A 471 -30.30 26.76 17.95
N ILE A 472 -29.11 26.50 17.40
CA ILE A 472 -28.00 25.87 18.12
C ILE A 472 -26.71 26.66 17.92
N HIS A 473 -26.18 27.19 19.01
CA HIS A 473 -24.89 27.87 19.04
C HIS A 473 -24.09 27.50 20.31
N ALA A 474 -22.93 28.15 20.49
CA ALA A 474 -22.05 27.87 21.62
C ALA A 474 -22.64 28.29 22.99
N GLY A 475 -23.68 29.12 22.98
CA GLY A 475 -24.37 29.59 24.19
C GLY A 475 -25.62 28.77 24.54
N THR A 476 -26.11 27.94 23.63
CA THR A 476 -27.26 27.05 23.89
C THR A 476 -26.90 26.05 25.01
N PRO A 477 -27.71 25.93 26.08
CA PRO A 477 -27.55 24.90 27.11
C PRO A 477 -27.43 23.49 26.52
N ALA A 478 -26.76 22.59 27.23
CA ALA A 478 -26.55 21.22 26.76
C ALA A 478 -27.88 20.45 26.61
N GLU A 479 -28.77 20.58 27.59
CA GLU A 479 -30.09 19.92 27.61
C GLU A 479 -30.96 20.36 26.42
N GLU A 480 -31.10 21.67 26.20
CA GLU A 480 -31.88 22.22 25.08
C GLU A 480 -31.30 21.81 23.71
N ARG A 481 -29.97 21.65 23.63
CA ARG A 481 -29.30 21.15 22.43
C ARG A 481 -29.60 19.68 22.18
N GLU A 482 -29.62 18.85 23.21
CA GLU A 482 -30.00 17.44 23.12
C GLU A 482 -31.47 17.31 22.72
N GLU A 483 -32.36 18.05 23.37
CA GLU A 483 -33.80 18.05 23.06
C GLU A 483 -34.09 18.47 21.61
N ALA A 484 -33.36 19.48 21.09
CA ALA A 484 -33.47 19.88 19.70
C ALA A 484 -32.97 18.80 18.72
N ILE A 485 -31.88 18.09 19.06
CA ILE A 485 -31.32 17.01 18.22
C ILE A 485 -32.23 15.78 18.23
N ASP A 486 -32.76 15.40 19.40
CA ASP A 486 -33.67 14.28 19.57
C ASP A 486 -34.99 14.55 18.85
N GLY A 487 -35.58 15.75 19.06
CA GLY A 487 -36.77 16.18 18.33
C GLY A 487 -36.57 16.21 16.81
N PHE A 488 -35.37 16.56 16.33
CA PHE A 488 -35.05 16.50 14.90
C PHE A 488 -34.92 15.06 14.39
N SER A 489 -34.41 14.14 15.21
CA SER A 489 -34.34 12.71 14.89
C SER A 489 -35.73 12.07 14.80
N GLU A 490 -36.64 12.45 15.71
CA GLU A 490 -38.01 11.96 15.79
C GLU A 490 -38.94 12.61 14.75
N GLY A 491 -38.53 13.76 14.21
CA GLY A 491 -39.26 14.50 13.18
C GLY A 491 -40.26 15.52 13.71
N ASP A 492 -40.16 15.85 15.01
CA ASP A 492 -40.87 16.93 15.70
C ASP A 492 -40.24 18.30 15.44
N VAL A 493 -38.92 18.32 15.23
CA VAL A 493 -38.20 19.50 14.75
C VAL A 493 -37.90 19.30 13.27
N ASP A 494 -38.40 20.17 12.42
CA ASP A 494 -38.22 20.08 10.97
C ASP A 494 -36.80 20.50 10.56
N VAL A 495 -36.24 21.52 11.22
CA VAL A 495 -34.99 22.18 10.81
C VAL A 495 -34.10 22.57 12.01
N LEU A 496 -32.80 22.30 11.91
CA LEU A 496 -31.80 22.80 12.85
C LEU A 496 -31.03 23.96 12.23
N VAL A 497 -30.94 25.09 12.95
CA VAL A 497 -30.19 26.28 12.52
C VAL A 497 -28.97 26.43 13.42
N ALA A 498 -27.78 26.44 12.84
CA ALA A 498 -26.53 26.47 13.60
C ALA A 498 -25.47 27.38 12.99
N VAL A 499 -24.55 27.84 13.84
CA VAL A 499 -23.33 28.52 13.37
C VAL A 499 -22.40 27.49 12.73
N ALA A 500 -21.95 27.77 11.51
CA ALA A 500 -21.00 26.96 10.75
C ALA A 500 -19.60 27.03 11.39
N SER A 501 -19.36 26.19 12.39
CA SER A 501 -18.08 26.08 13.08
C SER A 501 -17.52 24.67 12.99
N PRO A 502 -16.23 24.46 12.68
CA PRO A 502 -15.60 23.14 12.70
C PRO A 502 -15.75 22.38 14.03
N TYR A 503 -16.03 23.09 15.12
CA TYR A 503 -16.18 22.54 16.46
C TYR A 503 -17.65 22.52 16.93
N GLY A 504 -18.59 23.00 16.12
CA GLY A 504 -20.01 22.98 16.45
C GLY A 504 -20.57 21.56 16.49
N VAL A 505 -21.45 21.27 17.46
CA VAL A 505 -22.06 19.95 17.62
C VAL A 505 -22.82 19.51 16.38
N ILE A 506 -23.54 20.41 15.69
CA ILE A 506 -24.25 20.07 14.45
C ILE A 506 -23.27 19.79 13.30
N VAL A 507 -22.18 20.55 13.19
CA VAL A 507 -21.17 20.40 12.14
C VAL A 507 -20.28 19.18 12.35
N ARG A 508 -20.10 18.70 13.59
CA ARG A 508 -19.16 17.62 13.94
C ARG A 508 -19.82 16.34 14.48
N GLY A 509 -20.91 16.48 15.22
CA GLY A 509 -21.51 15.45 16.07
C GLY A 509 -22.95 15.05 15.73
N LEU A 510 -23.56 15.61 14.67
CA LEU A 510 -24.87 15.16 14.22
C LEU A 510 -24.72 13.94 13.32
N ASP A 511 -25.33 12.82 13.71
CA ASP A 511 -25.25 11.57 12.96
C ASP A 511 -26.62 10.89 12.86
N LEU A 512 -27.44 11.45 11.97
CA LEU A 512 -28.84 11.06 11.79
C LEU A 512 -29.11 10.83 10.29
N PRO A 513 -28.58 9.73 9.69
CA PRO A 513 -28.74 9.45 8.26
C PRO A 513 -30.19 9.33 7.81
N GLN A 514 -31.12 9.01 8.71
CA GLN A 514 -32.56 8.89 8.46
C GLN A 514 -33.31 10.23 8.46
N ALA A 515 -32.75 11.27 9.10
CA ALA A 515 -33.40 12.55 9.31
C ALA A 515 -32.79 13.68 8.47
N ALA A 516 -31.45 13.82 8.46
CA ALA A 516 -30.78 14.91 7.76
C ALA A 516 -30.84 14.72 6.24
N ARG A 517 -31.56 15.60 5.53
CA ARG A 517 -31.86 15.50 4.08
C ARG A 517 -31.04 16.48 3.24
N TYR A 518 -30.96 17.73 3.70
CA TYR A 518 -30.29 18.80 2.96
C TYR A 518 -29.67 19.84 3.88
N ALA A 519 -28.60 20.47 3.40
CA ALA A 519 -27.88 21.52 4.10
C ALA A 519 -28.08 22.84 3.34
N VAL A 520 -28.32 23.94 4.07
CA VAL A 520 -28.40 25.29 3.50
C VAL A 520 -27.36 26.16 4.17
N PHE A 521 -26.44 26.73 3.40
CA PHE A 521 -25.48 27.70 3.88
C PHE A 521 -26.00 29.10 3.60
N TYR A 522 -26.17 29.90 4.65
CA TYR A 522 -26.57 31.32 4.61
C TYR A 522 -25.41 32.21 4.14
N GLY A 523 -24.83 31.91 2.98
CA GLY A 523 -23.57 32.51 2.52
C GLY A 523 -22.43 31.50 2.43
N VAL A 524 -21.46 31.79 1.56
CA VAL A 524 -20.28 30.94 1.39
C VAL A 524 -19.45 30.88 2.69
N PRO A 525 -19.18 29.69 3.26
CA PRO A 525 -18.30 29.54 4.42
C PRO A 525 -16.91 30.11 4.14
N ARG A 526 -16.45 31.02 4.99
CA ARG A 526 -15.21 31.76 4.78
C ARG A 526 -14.43 32.00 6.08
N GLN A 527 -13.14 32.24 5.92
CA GLN A 527 -12.23 32.75 6.92
C GLN A 527 -11.72 34.11 6.46
N ARG A 528 -11.46 35.01 7.42
CA ARG A 528 -10.85 36.32 7.17
C ARG A 528 -9.41 36.30 7.67
N ILE A 529 -8.48 36.68 6.81
CA ILE A 529 -7.08 36.90 7.16
C ILE A 529 -6.84 38.41 7.12
N ARG A 530 -6.37 38.99 8.23
CA ARG A 530 -6.14 40.43 8.33
C ARG A 530 -4.94 40.84 7.47
N LEU A 531 -5.08 41.83 6.60
CA LEU A 531 -3.95 42.30 5.77
C LEU A 531 -3.00 43.21 6.55
N THR A 532 -3.48 43.81 7.64
CA THR A 532 -2.71 44.62 8.59
C THR A 532 -2.70 43.95 9.98
N PRO A 533 -1.95 42.83 10.16
CA PRO A 533 -1.97 42.05 11.39
C PRO A 533 -1.47 42.84 12.61
N ARG A 534 -2.09 42.58 13.76
CA ARG A 534 -1.63 43.08 15.07
C ARG A 534 -0.42 42.27 15.53
N GLU A 535 0.29 42.77 16.54
CA GLU A 535 1.45 42.06 17.11
C GLU A 535 1.04 40.67 17.66
N GLU A 536 -0.15 40.58 18.25
CA GLU A 536 -0.77 39.33 18.71
C GLU A 536 -0.97 38.31 17.57
N ASP A 537 -1.45 38.77 16.41
CA ASP A 537 -1.69 37.91 15.24
C ASP A 537 -0.37 37.31 14.74
N LEU A 538 0.72 38.09 14.76
CA LEU A 538 2.04 37.64 14.32
C LEU A 538 2.72 36.71 15.33
N LYS A 539 2.26 36.67 16.58
CA LYS A 539 2.72 35.70 17.58
C LYS A 539 1.92 34.39 17.54
N ASP A 540 0.72 34.38 16.96
CA ASP A 540 -0.05 33.14 16.75
C ASP A 540 0.50 32.33 15.55
N PRO A 541 1.12 31.16 15.78
CA PRO A 541 1.63 30.32 14.70
C PRO A 541 0.52 29.86 13.74
N THR A 542 -0.72 29.75 14.20
CA THR A 542 -1.89 29.35 13.39
C THR A 542 -2.24 30.43 12.38
N TYR A 543 -2.27 31.69 12.82
CA TYR A 543 -2.48 32.84 11.96
C TYR A 543 -1.38 32.93 10.91
N VAL A 544 -0.10 32.89 11.32
CA VAL A 544 1.05 32.99 10.40
C VAL A 544 1.04 31.87 9.36
N ALA A 545 0.79 30.62 9.79
CA ALA A 545 0.70 29.48 8.88
C ALA A 545 -0.45 29.63 7.88
N SER A 546 -1.62 30.07 8.35
CA SER A 546 -2.81 30.29 7.50
C SER A 546 -2.57 31.42 6.49
N ALA A 547 -2.07 32.57 6.95
CA ALA A 547 -1.76 33.71 6.11
C ALA A 547 -0.75 33.35 5.02
N LEU A 548 0.38 32.71 5.37
CA LEU A 548 1.38 32.27 4.39
C LEU A 548 0.80 31.25 3.40
N SER A 549 0.02 30.28 3.86
CA SER A 549 -0.57 29.24 2.98
C SER A 549 -1.50 29.85 1.92
N ASN A 550 -2.25 30.88 2.29
CA ASN A 550 -3.23 31.51 1.41
C ASN A 550 -2.59 32.61 0.53
N LEU A 551 -1.72 33.45 1.08
CA LEU A 551 -1.04 34.50 0.34
C LEU A 551 -0.02 33.95 -0.67
N ALA A 552 0.65 32.84 -0.37
CA ALA A 552 1.57 32.20 -1.31
C ALA A 552 0.90 31.83 -2.64
N ARG A 553 -0.42 31.58 -2.64
CA ARG A 553 -1.20 31.21 -3.83
C ARG A 553 -1.49 32.39 -4.74
N LEU A 554 -1.34 33.62 -4.24
CA LEU A 554 -1.49 34.85 -5.01
C LEU A 554 -0.21 35.22 -5.78
N LEU A 555 0.88 34.48 -5.58
CA LEU A 555 2.17 34.78 -6.20
C LEU A 555 2.40 33.93 -7.46
N ASP A 556 2.79 34.61 -8.54
CA ASP A 556 3.22 33.95 -9.80
C ASP A 556 4.62 33.33 -9.71
N ASP A 557 5.51 33.90 -8.90
CA ASP A 557 6.87 33.37 -8.72
C ASP A 557 6.84 32.02 -7.98
N ARG A 558 7.01 30.93 -8.74
CA ARG A 558 7.11 29.55 -8.21
C ARG A 558 8.12 29.41 -7.07
N ARG A 559 9.28 30.10 -7.12
CA ARG A 559 10.30 29.99 -6.07
C ARG A 559 9.86 30.69 -4.79
N ALA A 560 9.24 31.86 -4.91
CA ALA A 560 8.67 32.56 -3.75
C ALA A 560 7.53 31.73 -3.15
N ARG A 561 6.60 31.26 -3.97
CA ARG A 561 5.48 30.41 -3.56
C ARG A 561 5.94 29.14 -2.84
N SER A 562 6.84 28.37 -3.45
CA SER A 562 7.36 27.13 -2.85
C SER A 562 8.07 27.37 -1.51
N ARG A 563 8.78 28.50 -1.38
CA ARG A 563 9.42 28.88 -0.11
C ARG A 563 8.39 29.14 0.99
N LEU A 564 7.37 29.94 0.71
CA LEU A 564 6.32 30.29 1.66
C LEU A 564 5.47 29.08 2.05
N GLU A 565 5.07 28.26 1.06
CA GLU A 565 4.40 26.98 1.29
C GLU A 565 5.26 26.04 2.15
N GLY A 566 6.59 26.04 1.94
CA GLY A 566 7.54 25.30 2.75
C GLY A 566 7.58 25.74 4.21
N VAL A 567 7.60 27.05 4.48
CA VAL A 567 7.55 27.61 5.85
C VAL A 567 6.20 27.32 6.50
N ALA A 568 5.10 27.60 5.80
CA ALA A 568 3.74 27.32 6.27
C ALA A 568 3.55 25.82 6.60
N GLY A 569 4.08 24.93 5.74
CA GLY A 569 4.05 23.49 5.98
C GLY A 569 4.83 23.06 7.23
N ARG A 570 5.96 23.71 7.53
CA ARG A 570 6.68 23.48 8.80
C ARG A 570 5.86 23.96 10.00
N LEU A 571 5.23 25.13 9.93
CA LEU A 571 4.37 25.64 11.00
C LEU A 571 3.14 24.76 11.25
N TRP A 572 2.45 24.33 10.19
CA TRP A 572 1.33 23.38 10.30
C TRP A 572 1.77 22.07 10.96
N ARG A 573 3.00 21.62 10.72
CA ARG A 573 3.57 20.43 11.38
C ARG A 573 3.79 20.67 12.88
N ILE A 574 4.17 21.87 13.30
CA ILE A 574 4.30 22.24 14.71
C ILE A 574 2.91 22.24 15.37
N ILE A 575 1.94 22.96 14.79
CA ILE A 575 0.57 23.09 15.29
C ILE A 575 -0.09 21.71 15.45
N ARG A 576 0.10 20.82 14.46
CA ARG A 576 -0.47 19.46 14.50
C ARG A 576 0.14 18.55 15.58
N ARG A 577 1.28 18.90 16.19
CA ARG A 577 1.89 18.07 17.24
C ARG A 577 1.18 18.19 18.60
N GLY A 578 0.20 19.08 18.75
CA GLY A 578 -0.70 19.16 19.90
C GLY A 578 -0.69 20.51 20.61
N THR A 579 -1.69 20.76 21.45
CA THR A 579 -1.91 22.01 22.19
C THR A 579 -0.74 22.37 23.11
N TRP A 580 -0.15 21.40 23.82
CA TRP A 580 1.00 21.65 24.72
C TRP A 580 2.20 22.33 24.02
N ILE A 581 2.48 21.95 22.78
CA ILE A 581 3.61 22.53 22.02
C ILE A 581 3.26 23.94 21.58
N ARG A 582 2.00 24.17 21.22
CA ARG A 582 1.50 25.49 20.87
C ARG A 582 1.58 26.42 22.08
N GLU A 583 1.12 25.97 23.24
CA GLU A 583 1.19 26.71 24.50
C GLU A 583 2.64 27.04 24.86
N ARG A 584 3.56 26.07 24.88
CA ARG A 584 4.99 26.35 25.14
C ARG A 584 5.62 27.29 24.12
N LEU A 585 5.21 27.19 22.86
CA LEU A 585 5.68 28.10 21.83
C LEU A 585 5.17 29.51 22.12
N GLU A 586 3.85 29.68 22.29
CA GLU A 586 3.20 30.95 22.66
C GLU A 586 3.85 31.57 23.90
N GLU A 587 4.05 30.79 24.98
CA GLU A 587 4.70 31.23 26.21
C GLU A 587 6.14 31.74 25.99
N ALA A 588 6.89 31.12 25.07
CA ALA A 588 8.26 31.51 24.73
C ALA A 588 8.33 32.76 23.84
N VAL A 589 7.34 33.00 22.96
CA VAL A 589 7.31 34.18 22.08
C VAL A 589 6.58 35.38 22.65
N GLU A 590 5.65 35.18 23.58
CA GLU A 590 4.83 36.24 24.17
C GLU A 590 5.65 37.43 24.71
N PRO A 591 6.76 37.21 25.44
CA PRO A 591 7.58 38.30 25.97
C PRO A 591 8.40 39.06 24.91
N LEU A 592 8.53 38.51 23.70
CA LEU A 592 9.41 39.07 22.67
C LEU A 592 8.73 40.20 21.92
N SER A 593 9.47 41.30 21.69
CA SER A 593 9.06 42.29 20.69
C SER A 593 9.11 41.69 19.29
N LEU A 594 8.25 42.17 18.40
CA LEU A 594 8.21 41.73 17.00
C LEU A 594 9.57 41.83 16.29
N ASN A 595 10.33 42.91 16.55
CA ASN A 595 11.66 43.11 15.98
C ASN A 595 12.68 42.09 16.53
N THR A 596 12.56 41.71 17.81
CA THR A 596 13.39 40.64 18.40
C THR A 596 13.05 39.32 17.75
N LEU A 597 11.76 38.99 17.62
CA LEU A 597 11.30 37.74 17.01
C LEU A 597 11.82 37.58 15.57
N MET A 598 11.67 38.60 14.73
CA MET A 598 12.14 38.56 13.33
C MET A 598 13.66 38.36 13.21
N LYS A 599 14.45 38.81 14.19
CA LYS A 599 15.91 38.59 14.20
C LYS A 599 16.28 37.14 14.48
N LEU A 600 15.44 36.40 15.21
CA LEU A 600 15.67 34.97 15.52
C LEU A 600 15.63 34.09 14.26
N ALA A 601 14.93 34.51 13.20
CA ALA A 601 14.79 33.73 11.96
C ALA A 601 16.12 33.31 11.30
N LYS A 602 17.22 34.06 11.57
CA LYS A 602 18.56 33.77 11.03
C LYS A 602 19.58 33.35 12.09
N ARG A 603 19.17 33.25 13.36
CA ARG A 603 20.05 32.80 14.45
C ARG A 603 20.14 31.29 14.49
N ASP A 604 21.24 30.77 15.02
CA ASP A 604 21.35 29.34 15.26
C ASP A 604 20.38 28.91 16.39
N PRO A 605 19.71 27.75 16.30
CA PRO A 605 18.83 27.27 17.35
C PRO A 605 19.48 27.17 18.74
N GLU A 606 20.80 26.95 18.82
CA GLU A 606 21.52 26.98 20.10
C GLU A 606 21.49 28.38 20.73
N ASP A 607 21.78 29.43 19.96
CA ASP A 607 21.78 30.81 20.48
C ASP A 607 20.38 31.24 20.92
N ILE A 608 19.34 30.76 20.22
CA ILE A 608 17.94 31.03 20.55
C ILE A 608 17.56 30.32 21.86
N ALA A 609 17.99 29.06 22.02
CA ALA A 609 17.76 28.27 23.22
C ALA A 609 18.35 28.97 24.46
N GLU A 610 19.60 29.44 24.36
CA GLU A 610 20.27 30.16 25.44
C GLU A 610 19.61 31.52 25.71
N GLN A 611 19.27 32.29 24.68
CA GLN A 611 18.65 33.61 24.84
C GLN A 611 17.28 33.54 25.54
N LEU A 612 16.48 32.51 25.23
CA LEU A 612 15.11 32.38 25.73
C LEU A 612 14.99 31.46 26.95
N ASP A 613 16.11 30.87 27.39
CA ASP A 613 16.14 29.83 28.43
C ASP A 613 15.17 28.66 28.13
N VAL A 614 15.27 28.12 26.91
CA VAL A 614 14.45 26.99 26.44
C VAL A 614 15.30 25.88 25.85
N ASP A 615 14.73 24.68 25.70
CA ASP A 615 15.42 23.58 25.02
C ASP A 615 15.61 23.86 23.51
N ARG A 616 16.69 23.31 22.92
CA ARG A 616 17.03 23.46 21.49
C ARG A 616 15.88 23.05 20.56
N TRP A 617 15.05 22.11 20.99
CA TRP A 617 13.92 21.64 20.20
C TRP A 617 12.82 22.70 20.12
N LEU A 618 12.48 23.36 21.22
CA LEU A 618 11.54 24.48 21.24
C LEU A 618 12.12 25.69 20.49
N ALA A 619 13.43 25.96 20.65
CA ALA A 619 14.13 27.01 19.93
C ALA A 619 14.03 26.87 18.39
N ARG A 620 14.09 25.64 17.84
CA ARG A 620 13.84 25.39 16.40
C ARG A 620 12.41 25.76 15.97
N HIS A 621 11.42 25.58 16.84
CA HIS A 621 10.03 25.96 16.56
C HIS A 621 9.87 27.48 16.61
N VAL A 622 10.48 28.14 17.60
CA VAL A 622 10.56 29.60 17.67
C VAL A 622 11.22 30.17 16.41
N GLN A 623 12.33 29.59 15.97
CA GLN A 623 13.02 29.99 14.73
C GLN A 623 12.11 29.84 13.49
N THR A 624 11.35 28.74 13.41
CA THR A 624 10.41 28.51 12.30
C THR A 624 9.28 29.53 12.31
N LEU A 625 8.74 29.88 13.48
CA LEU A 625 7.76 30.95 13.64
C LEU A 625 8.36 32.31 13.24
N ALA A 626 9.56 32.62 13.70
CA ALA A 626 10.28 33.83 13.34
C ALA A 626 10.48 33.98 11.82
N GLU A 627 10.84 32.88 11.13
CA GLU A 627 10.97 32.86 9.67
C GLU A 627 9.61 33.13 8.99
N GLY A 628 8.53 32.52 9.50
CA GLY A 628 7.18 32.76 9.03
C GLY A 628 6.72 34.20 9.20
N VAL A 629 6.91 34.78 10.39
CA VAL A 629 6.61 36.18 10.69
C VAL A 629 7.39 37.09 9.76
N ARG A 630 8.69 36.84 9.58
CA ARG A 630 9.54 37.64 8.70
C ARG A 630 9.04 37.64 7.25
N GLU A 631 8.71 36.48 6.69
CA GLU A 631 8.18 36.40 5.33
C GLU A 631 6.79 37.03 5.21
N LEU A 632 5.93 36.85 6.23
CA LEU A 632 4.59 37.43 6.25
C LEU A 632 4.64 38.97 6.33
N THR A 633 5.45 39.53 7.22
CA THR A 633 5.68 40.99 7.31
C THR A 633 6.29 41.54 6.01
N ARG A 634 7.14 40.77 5.33
CA ARG A 634 7.68 41.17 4.01
C ARG A 634 6.60 41.22 2.93
N LEU A 635 5.67 40.26 2.94
CA LEU A 635 4.53 40.22 2.02
C LEU A 635 3.53 41.34 2.28
N LEU A 636 3.17 41.54 3.55
CA LEU A 636 2.17 42.52 3.98
C LEU A 636 2.76 43.93 4.18
N GLY A 637 4.05 44.13 3.93
CA GLY A 637 4.69 45.45 4.01
C GLY A 637 4.15 46.46 3.00
N ASP A 638 3.43 45.99 1.98
CA ASP A 638 2.67 46.77 1.02
C ASP A 638 1.27 46.15 0.89
N PRO A 639 0.32 46.50 1.80
CA PRO A 639 -1.03 45.93 1.79
C PRO A 639 -1.77 46.18 0.48
N ASP A 640 -1.54 47.32 -0.17
CA ASP A 640 -2.20 47.68 -1.43
C ASP A 640 -1.75 46.78 -2.58
N ARG A 641 -0.46 46.41 -2.62
CA ARG A 641 0.01 45.39 -3.56
C ARG A 641 -0.66 44.04 -3.33
N VAL A 642 -0.88 43.64 -2.07
CA VAL A 642 -1.55 42.37 -1.76
C VAL A 642 -3.03 42.43 -2.14
N LYS A 643 -3.68 43.58 -1.95
CA LYS A 643 -5.06 43.80 -2.45
C LYS A 643 -5.10 43.67 -3.97
N ALA A 644 -4.19 44.32 -4.70
CA ALA A 644 -4.12 44.21 -6.16
C ALA A 644 -3.94 42.76 -6.64
N LEU A 645 -3.04 42.00 -6.00
CA LEU A 645 -2.87 40.57 -6.30
C LEU A 645 -4.12 39.74 -5.99
N ALA A 646 -4.84 40.08 -4.92
CA ALA A 646 -6.10 39.43 -4.57
C ALA A 646 -7.24 39.82 -5.54
N GLU A 647 -7.23 41.04 -6.06
CA GLU A 647 -8.15 41.52 -7.10
C GLU A 647 -7.88 40.88 -8.46
N GLU A 648 -6.64 40.53 -8.78
CA GLU A 648 -6.31 39.70 -9.95
C GLU A 648 -6.67 38.21 -9.73
N ALA A 649 -6.73 37.75 -8.48
CA ALA A 649 -7.03 36.37 -8.15
C ALA A 649 -8.53 36.04 -8.25
N THR A 650 -8.84 34.92 -8.90
CA THR A 650 -10.23 34.50 -9.15
C THR A 650 -10.87 33.67 -8.03
N THR A 651 -10.11 33.38 -6.95
CA THR A 651 -10.48 32.38 -5.92
C THR A 651 -10.49 32.92 -4.50
N VAL A 652 -10.28 34.22 -4.33
CA VAL A 652 -10.29 34.93 -3.05
C VAL A 652 -10.90 36.31 -3.26
N ALA A 653 -11.24 36.97 -2.16
CA ALA A 653 -11.84 38.30 -2.17
C ALA A 653 -11.13 39.21 -1.17
N VAL A 654 -11.19 40.52 -1.40
CA VAL A 654 -10.81 41.55 -0.41
C VAL A 654 -12.09 42.10 0.22
N TYR A 655 -12.09 42.27 1.54
CA TYR A 655 -13.15 42.91 2.30
C TYR A 655 -12.56 43.98 3.21
N GLU A 656 -13.14 45.18 3.17
CA GLU A 656 -12.71 46.30 3.99
C GLU A 656 -13.80 46.63 5.02
N GLU A 657 -13.38 46.84 6.26
CA GLU A 657 -14.26 47.18 7.38
C GLU A 657 -13.59 48.29 8.20
N GLY A 658 -14.02 49.54 7.95
CA GLY A 658 -13.35 50.72 8.49
C GLY A 658 -11.93 50.87 7.92
N GLU A 659 -10.94 50.93 8.80
CA GLU A 659 -9.51 51.03 8.43
C GLU A 659 -8.82 49.66 8.28
N GLU A 660 -9.50 48.55 8.64
CA GLU A 660 -8.94 47.21 8.50
C GLU A 660 -9.34 46.58 7.15
N ALA A 661 -8.38 45.95 6.49
CA ALA A 661 -8.60 45.17 5.28
C ALA A 661 -8.37 43.68 5.55
N TYR A 662 -9.18 42.83 4.92
CA TYR A 662 -9.17 41.39 5.09
C TYR A 662 -9.12 40.68 3.75
N LEU A 663 -8.35 39.60 3.67
CA LEU A 663 -8.48 38.61 2.62
C LEU A 663 -9.54 37.59 3.05
N GLU A 664 -10.64 37.51 2.30
CA GLU A 664 -11.65 36.48 2.45
C GLU A 664 -11.26 35.23 1.67
N VAL A 665 -11.22 34.12 2.40
CA VAL A 665 -10.75 32.84 1.90
C VAL A 665 -11.77 31.75 2.22
N PRO A 666 -12.15 30.90 1.25
CA PRO A 666 -13.17 29.89 1.50
C PRO A 666 -12.73 28.85 2.53
N ASP A 667 -13.63 28.55 3.47
CA ASP A 667 -13.47 27.55 4.52
C ASP A 667 -13.96 26.17 4.06
N LEU A 668 -13.08 25.50 3.29
CA LEU A 668 -13.35 24.16 2.76
C LEU A 668 -13.69 23.15 3.87
N ARG A 669 -13.00 23.22 5.01
CA ARG A 669 -13.17 22.25 6.10
C ARG A 669 -14.56 22.33 6.68
N THR A 670 -15.00 23.55 7.03
CA THR A 670 -16.34 23.77 7.59
C THR A 670 -17.40 23.34 6.60
N TYR A 671 -17.29 23.73 5.32
CA TYR A 671 -18.25 23.35 4.30
C TYR A 671 -18.41 21.84 4.17
N ILE A 672 -17.30 21.11 4.05
CA ILE A 672 -17.30 19.66 3.86
C ILE A 672 -17.85 18.92 5.07
N GLN A 673 -17.45 19.33 6.29
CA GLN A 673 -17.95 18.69 7.50
C GLN A 673 -19.44 18.95 7.71
N ALA A 674 -19.91 20.16 7.41
CA ALA A 674 -21.31 20.54 7.57
C ALA A 674 -22.20 19.89 6.51
N SER A 675 -21.84 20.02 5.23
CA SER A 675 -22.58 19.37 4.14
C SER A 675 -22.51 17.84 4.23
N GLY A 676 -21.39 17.27 4.68
CA GLY A 676 -21.24 15.82 4.91
C GLY A 676 -22.21 15.25 5.95
N ARG A 677 -22.93 16.07 6.73
CA ARG A 677 -23.97 15.56 7.66
C ARG A 677 -25.22 15.07 6.95
N VAL A 678 -25.45 15.52 5.71
CA VAL A 678 -26.61 15.10 4.91
C VAL A 678 -26.30 13.93 3.98
N SER A 679 -25.06 13.44 3.97
CA SER A 679 -24.65 12.27 3.22
C SER A 679 -23.74 11.43 4.10
N ARG A 680 -24.31 10.36 4.63
CA ARG A 680 -23.68 9.47 5.60
C ARG A 680 -23.71 8.06 5.07
N LEU A 681 -22.67 7.31 5.38
CA LEU A 681 -22.61 5.92 5.01
C LEU A 681 -23.46 5.14 6.02
N PHE A 682 -24.30 4.22 5.52
CA PHE A 682 -25.20 3.35 6.28
C PHE A 682 -25.11 1.93 5.70
N ALA A 683 -25.85 0.96 6.25
CA ALA A 683 -25.76 -0.45 5.82
C ALA A 683 -26.02 -0.66 4.31
N GLY A 684 -26.83 0.19 3.68
CA GLY A 684 -27.16 0.15 2.24
C GLY A 684 -26.33 1.09 1.35
N GLY A 685 -25.18 1.60 1.83
CA GLY A 685 -24.27 2.45 1.04
C GLY A 685 -24.16 3.89 1.56
N VAL A 686 -23.84 4.84 0.69
CA VAL A 686 -23.73 6.28 1.04
C VAL A 686 -25.05 6.98 0.73
N THR A 687 -25.68 7.61 1.73
CA THR A 687 -26.92 8.33 1.51
C THR A 687 -26.74 9.51 0.55
N PHE A 688 -27.72 9.75 -0.31
CA PHE A 688 -27.75 10.94 -1.16
C PHE A 688 -28.25 12.14 -0.36
N GLY A 689 -27.65 13.31 -0.59
CA GLY A 689 -28.05 14.56 0.07
C GLY A 689 -27.92 15.77 -0.84
N LEU A 690 -28.49 16.89 -0.40
CA LEU A 690 -28.41 18.17 -1.11
C LEU A 690 -27.68 19.22 -0.28
N SER A 691 -26.90 20.07 -0.93
CA SER A 691 -26.18 21.16 -0.29
C SER A 691 -26.41 22.44 -1.08
N PHE A 692 -27.11 23.39 -0.47
CA PHE A 692 -27.42 24.69 -1.05
C PHE A 692 -26.52 25.75 -0.45
N VAL A 693 -25.87 26.56 -1.28
CA VAL A 693 -25.09 27.72 -0.82
C VAL A 693 -25.72 28.98 -1.38
N LEU A 694 -26.33 29.79 -0.52
CA LEU A 694 -26.78 31.13 -0.91
C LEU A 694 -25.55 31.97 -1.25
N CYS A 695 -25.51 32.50 -2.45
CA CYS A 695 -24.44 33.34 -2.95
C CYS A 695 -25.07 34.46 -3.78
N PRO A 696 -24.99 35.72 -3.33
CA PRO A 696 -25.42 36.83 -4.17
C PRO A 696 -24.63 36.87 -5.47
N GLU A 697 -25.22 37.51 -6.49
CA GLU A 697 -24.58 37.72 -7.78
C GLU A 697 -23.66 38.95 -7.77
N ASP A 698 -22.83 39.04 -6.74
CA ASP A 698 -21.77 40.02 -6.64
C ASP A 698 -20.41 39.34 -6.84
N GLU A 699 -19.47 40.08 -7.43
CA GLU A 699 -18.18 39.52 -7.81
C GLU A 699 -17.37 38.98 -6.61
N ARG A 700 -17.48 39.61 -5.44
CA ARG A 700 -16.73 39.23 -4.24
C ARG A 700 -17.19 37.87 -3.70
N GLU A 701 -18.50 37.67 -3.60
CA GLU A 701 -19.08 36.41 -3.16
C GLU A 701 -18.84 35.29 -4.19
N LEU A 702 -18.97 35.60 -5.49
CA LEU A 702 -18.72 34.63 -6.56
C LEU A 702 -17.25 34.20 -6.67
N ARG A 703 -16.29 35.10 -6.41
CA ARG A 703 -14.86 34.73 -6.26
C ARG A 703 -14.64 33.78 -5.08
N THR A 704 -15.31 34.04 -3.96
CA THR A 704 -15.22 33.18 -2.77
C THR A 704 -15.83 31.80 -3.03
N LEU A 705 -16.97 31.74 -3.73
CA LEU A 705 -17.61 30.51 -4.19
C LEU A 705 -16.70 29.73 -5.16
N ASN A 706 -16.14 30.39 -6.18
CA ASN A 706 -15.19 29.77 -7.11
C ASN A 706 -13.96 29.22 -6.39
N GLY A 707 -13.47 29.94 -5.38
CA GLY A 707 -12.40 29.46 -4.53
C GLY A 707 -12.77 28.21 -3.74
N LEU A 708 -14.00 28.11 -3.25
CA LEU A 708 -14.51 26.91 -2.57
C LEU A 708 -14.55 25.72 -3.54
N ILE A 709 -15.15 25.92 -4.72
CA ILE A 709 -15.28 24.91 -5.78
C ILE A 709 -13.90 24.41 -6.20
N ARG A 710 -12.99 25.31 -6.60
CA ARG A 710 -11.65 24.90 -7.04
C ARG A 710 -10.88 24.19 -5.95
N ARG A 711 -10.94 24.65 -4.69
CA ARG A 711 -10.27 23.96 -3.58
C ARG A 711 -10.84 22.56 -3.36
N MET A 712 -12.15 22.39 -3.51
CA MET A 712 -12.78 21.08 -3.47
C MET A 712 -12.26 20.20 -4.60
N SER A 713 -12.23 20.71 -5.84
CA SER A 713 -11.74 19.98 -7.00
C SER A 713 -10.27 19.55 -6.85
N TYR A 714 -9.40 20.39 -6.30
CA TYR A 714 -8.00 20.03 -6.03
C TYR A 714 -7.85 18.99 -4.91
N THR A 715 -8.73 19.03 -3.90
CA THR A 715 -8.61 18.18 -2.71
C THR A 715 -9.25 16.81 -2.92
N TYR A 716 -10.33 16.73 -3.69
CA TYR A 716 -11.14 15.53 -3.86
C TYR A 716 -11.24 15.05 -5.31
N GLY A 717 -10.63 15.76 -6.27
CA GLY A 717 -10.72 15.47 -7.71
C GLY A 717 -11.78 16.30 -8.42
N SER A 718 -11.72 16.36 -9.75
CA SER A 718 -12.62 17.14 -10.62
C SER A 718 -14.04 16.57 -10.74
N GLU A 719 -14.45 15.70 -9.82
CA GLU A 719 -15.67 14.87 -9.92
C GLU A 719 -16.91 15.52 -9.29
N PHE A 720 -16.76 16.65 -8.60
CA PHE A 720 -17.88 17.36 -7.97
C PHE A 720 -18.48 18.36 -8.96
N GLU A 721 -19.56 17.96 -9.62
CA GLU A 721 -20.32 18.84 -10.50
C GLU A 721 -21.20 19.78 -9.64
N TRP A 722 -20.87 21.07 -9.65
CA TRP A 722 -21.70 22.10 -9.05
C TRP A 722 -22.76 22.57 -10.05
N ARG A 723 -23.97 22.80 -9.56
CA ARG A 723 -25.07 23.42 -10.31
C ARG A 723 -25.44 24.77 -9.70
N SER A 724 -26.19 25.59 -10.43
CA SER A 724 -26.72 26.86 -9.93
C SER A 724 -28.24 26.92 -10.02
N TYR A 725 -28.88 27.74 -9.20
CA TYR A 725 -30.33 27.90 -9.14
C TYR A 725 -30.69 29.35 -8.77
N PRO A 726 -31.73 29.99 -9.34
CA PRO A 726 -32.67 29.51 -10.38
C PRO A 726 -32.22 29.91 -11.79
N LYS A 727 -30.92 30.11 -12.00
CA LYS A 727 -30.36 30.49 -13.30
C LYS A 727 -28.96 29.93 -13.47
N SER A 728 -28.53 29.78 -14.71
CA SER A 728 -27.14 29.49 -15.04
C SER A 728 -26.24 30.67 -14.64
N LEU A 729 -25.00 30.37 -14.25
CA LEU A 729 -24.00 31.37 -13.93
C LEU A 729 -22.79 31.19 -14.85
N ASP A 730 -22.51 32.19 -15.69
CA ASP A 730 -21.34 32.21 -16.58
C ASP A 730 -20.56 33.51 -16.32
N MET A 731 -19.47 33.40 -15.58
CA MET A 731 -18.54 34.50 -15.30
C MET A 731 -17.13 34.11 -15.73
N LYS A 732 -16.84 34.35 -17.01
CA LYS A 732 -15.56 34.01 -17.64
C LYS A 732 -14.39 34.75 -17.01
N GLU A 733 -14.61 35.97 -16.52
CA GLU A 733 -13.59 36.82 -15.90
C GLU A 733 -12.97 36.14 -14.66
N ILE A 734 -13.76 35.38 -13.90
CA ILE A 734 -13.29 34.61 -12.75
C ILE A 734 -13.18 33.10 -13.05
N GLY A 735 -13.52 32.68 -14.28
CA GLY A 735 -13.53 31.28 -14.71
C GLY A 735 -14.46 30.42 -13.85
N LEU A 736 -15.68 30.91 -13.62
CA LEU A 736 -16.77 30.21 -12.94
C LEU A 736 -17.92 29.98 -13.93
N GLU A 737 -18.20 28.72 -14.22
CA GLU A 737 -19.30 28.30 -15.08
C GLU A 737 -20.13 27.24 -14.35
N LEU A 738 -21.41 27.54 -14.10
CA LEU A 738 -22.36 26.65 -13.46
C LEU A 738 -23.63 26.55 -14.30
N LYS A 739 -24.03 25.32 -14.61
CA LYS A 739 -25.30 25.06 -15.28
C LYS A 739 -26.45 25.18 -14.29
N GLU A 740 -27.54 25.76 -14.76
CA GLU A 740 -28.80 25.75 -14.02
C GLU A 740 -29.26 24.32 -13.70
N ILE A 741 -29.91 24.18 -12.55
CA ILE A 741 -30.78 23.04 -12.26
C ILE A 741 -32.23 23.50 -12.38
N SER A 742 -33.01 22.82 -13.22
CA SER A 742 -34.44 23.15 -13.38
C SER A 742 -35.24 22.75 -12.14
N ASP A 743 -36.47 23.26 -12.04
CA ASP A 743 -37.37 22.88 -10.95
C ASP A 743 -37.70 21.38 -10.98
N GLU A 744 -37.88 20.81 -12.17
CA GLU A 744 -38.14 19.39 -12.36
C GLU A 744 -36.94 18.53 -11.95
N GLU A 745 -35.72 18.92 -12.34
CA GLU A 745 -34.48 18.24 -11.93
C GLU A 745 -34.32 18.32 -10.40
N LEU A 746 -34.58 19.48 -9.79
CA LEU A 746 -34.51 19.64 -8.34
C LEU A 746 -35.53 18.76 -7.63
N GLU A 747 -36.77 18.68 -8.12
CA GLU A 747 -37.78 17.78 -7.57
C GLU A 747 -37.38 16.30 -7.68
N GLU A 748 -36.75 15.89 -8.79
CA GLU A 748 -36.23 14.53 -8.96
C GLU A 748 -35.13 14.22 -7.93
N LEU A 749 -34.20 15.16 -7.72
CA LEU A 749 -33.17 15.01 -6.69
C LEU A 749 -33.77 14.92 -5.28
N VAL A 750 -34.80 15.72 -4.97
CA VAL A 750 -35.51 15.66 -3.69
C VAL A 750 -36.20 14.31 -3.50
N ARG A 751 -36.89 13.78 -4.52
CA ARG A 751 -37.48 12.44 -4.47
C ARG A 751 -36.42 11.36 -4.22
N LYS A 752 -35.27 11.47 -4.87
CA LYS A 752 -34.13 10.56 -4.65
C LYS A 752 -33.64 10.61 -3.20
N VAL A 753 -33.58 11.80 -2.58
CA VAL A 753 -33.26 11.93 -1.15
C VAL A 753 -34.33 11.26 -0.29
N ASP A 754 -35.62 11.45 -0.60
CA ASP A 754 -36.73 10.88 0.17
C ASP A 754 -36.77 9.35 0.11
N GLU A 755 -36.64 8.78 -1.08
CA GLU A 755 -36.54 7.33 -1.27
C GLU A 755 -35.35 6.73 -0.53
N ASP A 756 -34.25 7.47 -0.46
CA ASP A 756 -33.05 7.05 0.24
C ASP A 756 -33.24 7.12 1.77
N ARG A 757 -33.85 8.19 2.31
CA ARG A 757 -34.18 8.26 3.75
C ARG A 757 -35.23 7.24 4.16
N GLU A 758 -36.21 6.97 3.32
CA GLU A 758 -37.21 5.94 3.59
C GLU A 758 -36.56 4.55 3.61
N ARG A 759 -35.64 4.26 2.69
CA ARG A 759 -34.84 3.03 2.74
C ARG A 759 -34.03 2.95 4.03
N VAL A 760 -33.35 4.02 4.43
CA VAL A 760 -32.60 4.05 5.70
C VAL A 760 -33.53 3.80 6.89
N ARG A 761 -34.71 4.44 6.95
CA ARG A 761 -35.68 4.22 8.04
C ARG A 761 -36.16 2.79 8.10
N LYS A 762 -36.56 2.20 6.97
CA LYS A 762 -37.00 0.81 6.90
C LYS A 762 -35.89 -0.16 7.31
N VAL A 763 -34.64 0.10 6.90
CA VAL A 763 -33.48 -0.67 7.34
C VAL A 763 -33.25 -0.53 8.86
N LEU A 764 -33.31 0.69 9.41
CA LEU A 764 -33.14 0.92 10.85
C LEU A 764 -34.29 0.35 11.70
N ALA A 765 -35.50 0.33 11.16
CA ALA A 765 -36.69 -0.27 11.77
C ALA A 765 -36.76 -1.80 11.60
N GLY A 766 -35.88 -2.38 10.78
CA GLY A 766 -35.89 -3.81 10.45
C GLY A 766 -37.00 -4.24 9.48
N GLU A 767 -37.70 -3.31 8.83
CA GLU A 767 -38.78 -3.61 7.88
C GLU A 767 -38.26 -4.00 6.48
N LEU A 768 -37.02 -3.65 6.16
CA LEU A 768 -36.39 -3.95 4.88
C LEU A 768 -35.02 -4.56 5.14
N LYS A 769 -34.75 -5.72 4.52
CA LYS A 769 -33.45 -6.35 4.64
C LYS A 769 -32.43 -5.56 3.84
N PRO A 770 -31.25 -5.21 4.39
CA PRO A 770 -30.23 -4.50 3.64
C PRO A 770 -29.79 -5.23 2.37
N GLU A 771 -29.86 -6.57 2.33
CA GLU A 771 -29.66 -7.36 1.10
C GLU A 771 -30.56 -6.90 -0.05
N GLU A 772 -31.81 -6.51 0.26
CA GLU A 772 -32.81 -6.06 -0.71
C GLU A 772 -32.54 -4.63 -1.21
N THR A 773 -31.65 -3.88 -0.56
CA THR A 773 -31.24 -2.54 -1.03
C THR A 773 -30.24 -2.61 -2.20
N GLY A 774 -29.69 -3.79 -2.51
CA GLY A 774 -28.77 -4.02 -3.61
C GLY A 774 -27.37 -3.40 -3.45
N ARG A 775 -27.05 -2.81 -2.27
CA ARG A 775 -25.81 -2.04 -2.03
C ARG A 775 -25.16 -2.37 -0.68
N LEU A 776 -25.28 -3.62 -0.24
CA LEU A 776 -24.64 -4.06 1.00
C LEU A 776 -23.13 -3.86 0.95
N ALA A 777 -22.58 -3.35 2.05
CA ALA A 777 -21.15 -3.17 2.20
C ALA A 777 -20.41 -4.51 2.22
N ARG A 778 -19.96 -4.99 1.06
CA ARG A 778 -19.11 -6.20 0.96
C ARG A 778 -17.69 -5.88 1.42
N SER A 779 -17.01 -6.86 2.00
CA SER A 779 -15.59 -6.72 2.31
C SER A 779 -14.75 -7.13 1.10
N ALA A 780 -13.81 -6.27 0.72
CA ALA A 780 -12.93 -6.50 -0.41
C ALA A 780 -11.46 -6.37 0.02
N LEU A 781 -10.64 -7.37 -0.30
CA LEU A 781 -9.18 -7.29 -0.20
C LEU A 781 -8.61 -6.96 -1.57
N MET A 782 -8.02 -5.79 -1.73
CA MET A 782 -7.29 -5.39 -2.92
C MET A 782 -5.77 -5.60 -2.74
N ILE A 783 -5.17 -6.40 -3.62
CA ILE A 783 -3.73 -6.71 -3.59
C ILE A 783 -3.07 -5.98 -4.77
N VAL A 784 -2.09 -5.12 -4.49
CA VAL A 784 -1.33 -4.35 -5.49
C VAL A 784 0.17 -4.65 -5.41
N GLU A 785 0.95 -4.24 -6.41
CA GLU A 785 2.38 -4.56 -6.44
C GLU A 785 3.23 -3.68 -5.51
N SER A 786 2.92 -2.39 -5.39
CA SER A 786 3.79 -1.41 -4.70
C SER A 786 3.18 -0.80 -3.43
N PRO A 787 3.97 -0.62 -2.35
CA PRO A 787 3.48 -0.01 -1.10
C PRO A 787 2.94 1.42 -1.26
N ASN A 788 3.48 2.18 -2.23
CA ASN A 788 3.02 3.52 -2.51
C ASN A 788 1.63 3.52 -3.15
N LYS A 789 1.37 2.59 -4.08
CA LYS A 789 0.05 2.43 -4.70
C LYS A 789 -0.99 2.03 -3.66
N ALA A 790 -0.69 1.07 -2.78
CA ALA A 790 -1.60 0.67 -1.70
C ALA A 790 -2.01 1.85 -0.80
N ARG A 791 -1.03 2.67 -0.38
CA ARG A 791 -1.28 3.86 0.44
C ARG A 791 -2.09 4.91 -0.31
N MET A 792 -1.75 5.19 -1.57
CA MET A 792 -2.46 6.19 -2.38
C MET A 792 -3.92 5.80 -2.58
N ILE A 793 -4.19 4.54 -2.95
CA ILE A 793 -5.56 4.02 -3.13
C ILE A 793 -6.39 4.22 -1.86
N ALA A 794 -5.91 3.74 -0.71
CA ALA A 794 -6.65 3.90 0.54
C ALA A 794 -6.86 5.38 0.92
N SER A 795 -5.90 6.25 0.55
CA SER A 795 -5.97 7.70 0.80
C SER A 795 -6.98 8.44 -0.09
N LEU A 796 -7.40 7.86 -1.23
CA LEU A 796 -8.45 8.44 -2.08
C LEU A 796 -9.83 8.41 -1.42
N PHE A 797 -10.05 7.43 -0.52
CA PHE A 797 -11.33 7.20 0.14
C PHE A 797 -11.33 7.62 1.62
N SER A 798 -10.19 7.61 2.28
CA SER A 798 -10.03 8.11 3.65
C SER A 798 -8.84 9.04 3.76
N GLN A 799 -9.02 10.21 4.37
CA GLN A 799 -7.89 11.11 4.67
C GLN A 799 -6.87 10.47 5.63
N ARG A 800 -7.30 9.48 6.43
CA ARG A 800 -6.48 8.72 7.36
C ARG A 800 -6.99 7.26 7.40
N PRO A 801 -6.62 6.44 6.41
CA PRO A 801 -6.99 5.03 6.42
C PRO A 801 -6.42 4.36 7.68
N SER A 802 -7.14 3.38 8.25
CA SER A 802 -6.55 2.55 9.32
C SER A 802 -5.41 1.73 8.72
N ARG A 803 -4.44 1.39 9.56
CA ARG A 803 -3.27 0.61 9.17
C ARG A 803 -3.19 -0.61 10.06
N ARG A 804 -3.10 -1.79 9.46
CA ARG A 804 -2.73 -3.03 10.15
C ARG A 804 -1.30 -3.38 9.81
N ARG A 805 -0.50 -3.63 10.84
CA ARG A 805 0.82 -4.22 10.65
C ARG A 805 0.65 -5.71 10.42
N LEU A 806 1.36 -6.17 9.41
CA LEU A 806 1.41 -7.57 9.03
C LEU A 806 2.85 -8.05 9.19
N ASN A 807 3.04 -9.36 9.25
CA ASN A 807 4.38 -9.91 9.16
C ASN A 807 4.91 -9.69 7.74
N GLY A 808 5.99 -8.92 7.58
CA GLY A 808 6.52 -8.55 6.25
C GLY A 808 5.76 -7.46 5.48
N GLY A 809 4.76 -6.78 6.06
CA GLY A 809 3.98 -5.77 5.32
C GLY A 809 3.04 -4.86 6.13
N VAL A 810 2.25 -4.06 5.43
CA VAL A 810 1.20 -3.20 6.01
C VAL A 810 -0.04 -3.24 5.12
N ALA A 811 -1.21 -3.49 5.73
CA ALA A 811 -2.51 -3.33 5.09
C ALA A 811 -3.10 -1.96 5.44
N TYR A 812 -3.78 -1.33 4.49
CA TYR A 812 -4.51 -0.08 4.68
C TYR A 812 -6.01 -0.32 4.52
N GLU A 813 -6.81 0.12 5.48
CA GLU A 813 -8.26 -0.08 5.48
C GLU A 813 -8.99 1.25 5.30
N ALA A 814 -9.98 1.26 4.40
CA ALA A 814 -10.85 2.39 4.13
C ALA A 814 -12.25 1.90 3.70
N ALA A 815 -13.28 2.70 3.96
CA ALA A 815 -14.58 2.51 3.31
C ALA A 815 -14.51 3.14 1.91
N ALA A 816 -14.88 2.41 0.85
CA ALA A 816 -14.81 2.86 -0.54
C ALA A 816 -15.99 2.31 -1.35
N ASP A 817 -16.84 3.18 -1.92
CA ASP A 817 -17.96 2.81 -2.81
C ASP A 817 -18.88 1.69 -2.32
N GLY A 818 -19.21 1.70 -1.02
CA GLY A 818 -20.01 0.63 -0.44
C GLY A 818 -19.23 -0.68 -0.31
N LEU A 819 -17.91 -0.64 -0.18
CA LEU A 819 -17.06 -1.76 0.21
C LEU A 819 -16.25 -1.38 1.45
N HIS A 820 -16.00 -2.38 2.32
CA HIS A 820 -14.93 -2.30 3.31
C HIS A 820 -13.63 -2.76 2.64
N LEU A 821 -12.87 -1.80 2.10
CA LEU A 821 -11.69 -2.04 1.28
C LEU A 821 -10.44 -2.17 2.16
N THR A 822 -9.78 -3.32 2.09
CA THR A 822 -8.44 -3.54 2.63
C THR A 822 -7.45 -3.56 1.47
N VAL A 823 -6.41 -2.73 1.49
CA VAL A 823 -5.41 -2.65 0.41
C VAL A 823 -4.05 -3.07 0.95
N VAL A 824 -3.41 -4.06 0.33
CA VAL A 824 -2.09 -4.58 0.71
C VAL A 824 -1.16 -4.64 -0.50
N ALA A 825 0.15 -4.50 -0.27
CA ALA A 825 1.15 -4.56 -1.34
C ALA A 825 2.05 -5.79 -1.24
N THR A 826 2.36 -6.41 -2.38
CA THR A 826 3.28 -7.56 -2.50
C THR A 826 4.75 -7.18 -2.50
N GLN A 827 5.05 -5.88 -2.65
CA GLN A 827 6.40 -5.32 -2.75
C GLN A 827 7.14 -5.81 -4.01
N GLY A 828 6.44 -5.85 -5.16
CA GLY A 828 6.93 -6.37 -6.43
C GLY A 828 6.59 -7.85 -6.65
N HIS A 829 7.43 -8.56 -7.40
CA HIS A 829 7.30 -9.99 -7.64
C HIS A 829 7.35 -10.78 -6.32
N VAL A 830 6.52 -11.81 -6.20
CA VAL A 830 6.49 -12.70 -5.02
C VAL A 830 7.24 -14.01 -5.26
N ALA A 831 7.38 -14.42 -6.51
CA ALA A 831 8.08 -15.63 -6.92
C ALA A 831 8.82 -15.45 -8.24
N ASP A 832 9.79 -16.33 -8.48
CA ASP A 832 10.57 -16.39 -9.72
C ASP A 832 10.99 -17.84 -10.01
N LEU A 833 11.46 -18.11 -11.23
CA LEU A 833 11.90 -19.43 -11.66
C LEU A 833 13.05 -19.93 -10.78
N VAL A 834 12.93 -21.15 -10.26
CA VAL A 834 14.02 -21.87 -9.61
C VAL A 834 15.14 -22.18 -10.62
N GLU A 835 16.33 -22.58 -10.15
CA GLU A 835 17.43 -22.99 -11.04
C GLU A 835 17.38 -24.49 -11.39
N GLU A 836 17.00 -25.32 -10.42
CA GLU A 836 16.78 -26.76 -10.56
C GLU A 836 15.45 -27.13 -9.88
N PRO A 837 14.75 -28.22 -10.29
CA PRO A 837 15.11 -29.21 -11.33
C PRO A 837 14.70 -28.81 -12.76
N GLY A 838 15.10 -29.64 -13.74
CA GLY A 838 14.81 -29.42 -15.17
C GLY A 838 15.79 -28.47 -15.87
N VAL A 839 15.44 -28.01 -17.06
CA VAL A 839 16.26 -27.02 -17.80
C VAL A 839 16.04 -25.65 -17.18
N HIS A 840 16.96 -25.24 -16.30
CA HIS A 840 16.93 -23.95 -15.60
C HIS A 840 15.58 -23.65 -14.91
N GLY A 841 15.02 -24.66 -14.23
CA GLY A 841 13.74 -24.58 -13.50
C GLY A 841 12.50 -24.89 -14.32
N VAL A 842 12.63 -25.40 -15.54
CA VAL A 842 11.50 -25.78 -16.40
C VAL A 842 11.51 -27.29 -16.62
N LEU A 843 10.44 -27.95 -16.19
CA LEU A 843 10.25 -29.40 -16.25
C LEU A 843 9.51 -29.80 -17.53
N ARG A 844 9.74 -31.03 -17.98
CA ARG A 844 8.92 -31.67 -19.00
C ARG A 844 8.00 -32.70 -18.34
N ILE A 845 6.70 -32.45 -18.36
CA ILE A 845 5.67 -33.37 -17.88
C ILE A 845 4.86 -33.82 -19.10
N ASP A 846 5.02 -35.09 -19.47
CA ASP A 846 4.54 -35.65 -20.73
C ASP A 846 4.98 -34.78 -21.93
N GLU A 847 4.05 -34.16 -22.66
CA GLU A 847 4.35 -33.30 -23.82
C GLU A 847 4.34 -31.79 -23.48
N ARG A 848 4.23 -31.41 -22.20
CA ARG A 848 4.12 -30.01 -21.76
C ARG A 848 5.37 -29.54 -21.00
N TRP A 849 5.80 -28.32 -21.31
CA TRP A 849 6.80 -27.60 -20.51
C TRP A 849 6.13 -26.90 -19.34
N VAL A 850 6.58 -27.22 -18.12
CA VAL A 850 6.00 -26.75 -16.87
C VAL A 850 7.07 -26.02 -16.05
N PRO A 851 7.05 -24.67 -16.01
CA PRO A 851 7.97 -23.91 -15.16
C PRO A 851 7.71 -24.16 -13.68
N MET A 852 8.78 -24.19 -12.89
CA MET A 852 8.75 -24.26 -11.44
C MET A 852 9.18 -22.92 -10.84
N TYR A 853 8.31 -22.34 -10.02
CA TYR A 853 8.51 -21.08 -9.31
C TYR A 853 8.65 -21.36 -7.82
N ASP A 854 9.43 -20.55 -7.10
CA ASP A 854 9.42 -20.54 -5.63
C ASP A 854 9.48 -19.09 -5.11
N VAL A 855 9.26 -18.93 -3.81
CA VAL A 855 9.16 -17.63 -3.15
C VAL A 855 10.47 -16.88 -3.25
N LEU A 856 10.38 -15.60 -3.61
CA LEU A 856 11.54 -14.71 -3.63
C LEU A 856 11.95 -14.29 -2.22
N GLY A 857 13.25 -14.21 -2.01
CA GLY A 857 13.87 -13.60 -0.84
C GLY A 857 15.02 -12.69 -1.20
N ARG A 858 15.50 -11.96 -0.20
CA ARG A 858 16.65 -11.08 -0.34
C ARG A 858 17.64 -11.31 0.79
N CYS A 859 18.91 -11.47 0.44
CA CYS A 859 19.96 -11.60 1.44
C CYS A 859 20.09 -10.30 2.24
N SER A 860 20.06 -10.41 3.56
CA SER A 860 20.19 -9.27 4.48
C SER A 860 21.61 -8.67 4.47
N GLU A 861 22.62 -9.47 4.10
CA GLU A 861 24.03 -9.05 4.09
C GLU A 861 24.46 -8.40 2.76
N CYS A 862 24.31 -9.12 1.65
CA CYS A 862 24.80 -8.66 0.34
C CYS A 862 23.69 -8.10 -0.57
N GLY A 863 22.42 -8.25 -0.19
CA GLY A 863 21.28 -7.75 -0.97
C GLY A 863 20.91 -8.56 -2.20
N GLU A 864 21.57 -9.70 -2.43
CA GLU A 864 21.32 -10.65 -3.53
C GLU A 864 19.88 -11.17 -3.47
N GLN A 865 19.26 -11.36 -4.64
CA GLN A 865 17.92 -11.93 -4.72
C GLN A 865 18.04 -13.46 -4.83
N VAL A 866 17.35 -14.16 -3.95
CA VAL A 866 17.42 -15.63 -3.83
C VAL A 866 16.02 -16.21 -4.01
N VAL A 867 15.92 -17.40 -4.59
CA VAL A 867 14.64 -18.08 -4.87
C VAL A 867 14.59 -19.35 -4.01
N GLY A 868 13.60 -19.47 -3.13
CA GLY A 868 13.30 -20.69 -2.35
C GLY A 868 14.33 -21.10 -1.28
N SER A 869 15.43 -20.37 -1.10
CA SER A 869 16.49 -20.70 -0.12
C SER A 869 16.58 -19.66 1.00
N GLU A 870 16.70 -20.13 2.24
CA GLU A 870 16.95 -19.31 3.43
C GLU A 870 18.44 -18.94 3.59
N GLU A 871 19.33 -19.60 2.85
CA GLU A 871 20.77 -19.32 2.83
C GLU A 871 21.18 -18.73 1.47
N CYS A 872 21.99 -17.67 1.50
CA CYS A 872 22.41 -16.97 0.30
C CYS A 872 23.50 -17.78 -0.45
N PRO A 873 23.29 -18.18 -1.71
CA PRO A 873 24.30 -18.93 -2.47
C PRO A 873 25.56 -18.12 -2.79
N ASN A 874 25.49 -16.78 -2.70
CA ASN A 874 26.60 -15.89 -3.01
C ASN A 874 27.53 -15.66 -1.81
N CYS A 875 26.97 -15.46 -0.61
CA CYS A 875 27.75 -15.09 0.58
C CYS A 875 27.55 -15.97 1.82
N GLY A 876 26.61 -16.92 1.80
CA GLY A 876 26.22 -17.74 2.94
C GLY A 876 25.38 -17.01 4.01
N GLY A 877 25.11 -15.71 3.83
CA GLY A 877 24.28 -14.93 4.74
C GLY A 877 22.80 -15.31 4.71
N GLU A 878 22.06 -14.88 5.73
CA GLU A 878 20.63 -15.14 5.89
C GLU A 878 19.79 -14.45 4.80
N VAL A 879 18.74 -15.12 4.34
CA VAL A 879 17.81 -14.62 3.32
C VAL A 879 16.44 -14.38 3.93
N GLU A 880 15.95 -13.15 3.82
CA GLU A 880 14.57 -12.82 4.17
C GLU A 880 13.63 -13.20 3.01
N LEU A 881 13.00 -14.37 3.10
CA LEU A 881 11.95 -14.81 2.16
C LEU A 881 10.67 -13.98 2.33
N LYS A 882 9.91 -13.80 1.24
CA LYS A 882 8.58 -13.17 1.26
C LYS A 882 7.46 -14.03 1.86
N THR A 883 7.78 -15.23 2.34
CA THR A 883 6.80 -16.16 2.94
C THR A 883 5.96 -15.52 4.04
N PRO A 884 6.52 -14.77 5.02
CA PRO A 884 5.71 -14.12 6.06
C PRO A 884 4.70 -13.11 5.52
N LEU A 885 5.05 -12.40 4.44
CA LEU A 885 4.14 -11.47 3.76
C LEU A 885 3.01 -12.23 3.06
N LEU A 886 3.33 -13.32 2.36
CA LEU A 886 2.33 -14.16 1.70
C LEU A 886 1.36 -14.78 2.71
N GLU A 887 1.85 -15.29 3.85
CA GLU A 887 1.01 -15.79 4.94
C GLU A 887 0.07 -14.71 5.49
N SER A 888 0.57 -13.50 5.69
CA SER A 888 -0.24 -12.38 6.13
C SER A 888 -1.32 -12.01 5.08
N ILE A 889 -1.00 -12.10 3.78
CA ILE A 889 -1.97 -11.90 2.71
C ILE A 889 -3.04 -13.01 2.73
N ARG A 890 -2.67 -14.28 2.98
CA ARG A 890 -3.63 -15.39 3.15
C ARG A 890 -4.57 -15.17 4.35
N GLU A 891 -4.05 -14.62 5.44
CA GLU A 891 -4.84 -14.29 6.62
C GLU A 891 -5.88 -13.19 6.34
N LEU A 892 -5.48 -12.14 5.61
CA LEU A 892 -6.39 -11.10 5.15
C LEU A 892 -7.41 -11.65 4.14
N ALA A 893 -6.98 -12.52 3.23
CA ALA A 893 -7.82 -13.12 2.21
C ALA A 893 -8.96 -13.94 2.82
N SER A 894 -8.67 -14.67 3.90
CA SER A 894 -9.66 -15.44 4.66
C SER A 894 -10.52 -14.58 5.60
N GLU A 895 -10.32 -13.25 5.65
CA GLU A 895 -11.27 -12.33 6.29
C GLU A 895 -12.28 -11.74 5.29
N ALA A 896 -11.84 -11.55 4.04
CA ALA A 896 -12.61 -10.86 3.00
C ALA A 896 -13.59 -11.79 2.27
N ASP A 897 -14.66 -11.22 1.72
CA ASP A 897 -15.62 -11.97 0.90
C ASP A 897 -15.20 -12.03 -0.57
N VAL A 898 -14.52 -10.96 -1.04
CA VAL A 898 -13.95 -10.88 -2.37
C VAL A 898 -12.49 -10.41 -2.33
N ILE A 899 -11.66 -10.98 -3.19
CA ILE A 899 -10.25 -10.63 -3.35
C ILE A 899 -10.09 -10.05 -4.76
N LEU A 900 -9.54 -8.85 -4.84
CA LEU A 900 -9.30 -8.09 -6.07
C LEU A 900 -7.79 -7.92 -6.29
N ILE A 901 -7.26 -8.52 -7.34
CA ILE A 901 -5.87 -8.36 -7.74
C ILE A 901 -5.78 -7.12 -8.64
N GLY A 902 -5.16 -6.07 -8.12
CA GLY A 902 -5.06 -4.73 -8.71
C GLY A 902 -3.63 -4.36 -9.13
N THR A 903 -2.90 -5.30 -9.74
CA THR A 903 -1.56 -5.07 -10.29
C THR A 903 -1.62 -4.24 -11.58
N ASP A 904 -0.47 -3.74 -12.04
CA ASP A 904 -0.38 -2.95 -13.28
C ASP A 904 -1.00 -3.66 -14.49
N PRO A 905 -1.67 -2.92 -15.41
CA PRO A 905 -2.38 -3.50 -16.56
C PRO A 905 -1.43 -3.85 -17.73
N ASP A 906 -0.34 -4.56 -17.44
CA ASP A 906 0.62 -5.07 -18.42
C ASP A 906 0.90 -6.57 -18.18
N THR A 907 1.76 -7.19 -19.01
CA THR A 907 2.05 -8.63 -18.90
C THR A 907 2.83 -8.98 -17.63
N GLU A 908 3.67 -8.06 -17.13
CA GLU A 908 4.41 -8.25 -15.87
C GLU A 908 3.48 -8.19 -14.67
N GLY A 909 2.61 -7.19 -14.61
CA GLY A 909 1.56 -7.05 -13.61
C GLY A 909 0.56 -8.21 -13.64
N GLU A 910 0.21 -8.73 -14.82
CA GLU A 910 -0.66 -9.91 -14.91
C GLU A 910 0.02 -11.18 -14.34
N LYS A 911 1.32 -11.37 -14.61
CA LYS A 911 2.09 -12.47 -13.99
C LYS A 911 2.18 -12.33 -12.48
N ILE A 912 2.47 -11.12 -11.96
CA ILE A 912 2.50 -10.89 -10.51
C ILE A 912 1.13 -11.20 -9.92
N GLY A 913 0.06 -10.78 -10.59
CA GLY A 913 -1.30 -11.07 -10.18
C GLY A 913 -1.57 -12.58 -10.12
N TRP A 914 -1.16 -13.31 -11.16
CA TRP A 914 -1.27 -14.76 -11.20
C TRP A 914 -0.46 -15.44 -10.08
N ASP A 915 0.76 -14.98 -9.81
CA ASP A 915 1.60 -15.53 -8.74
C ASP A 915 0.94 -15.33 -7.37
N VAL A 916 0.46 -14.12 -7.10
CA VAL A 916 -0.29 -13.83 -5.87
C VAL A 916 -1.47 -14.76 -5.71
N PHE A 917 -2.27 -14.94 -6.77
CA PHE A 917 -3.40 -15.88 -6.74
C PHE A 917 -2.93 -17.28 -6.37
N ASN A 918 -1.88 -17.78 -7.04
CA ASN A 918 -1.34 -19.10 -6.73
C ASN A 918 -0.87 -19.21 -5.28
N TYR A 919 -0.29 -18.17 -4.69
CA TYR A 919 0.09 -18.16 -3.27
C TYR A 919 -1.04 -17.86 -2.29
N LEU A 920 -2.28 -17.58 -2.70
CA LEU A 920 -3.40 -17.44 -1.74
C LEU A 920 -3.76 -18.77 -1.07
N GLY A 921 -3.47 -19.91 -1.71
CA GLY A 921 -3.73 -21.24 -1.16
C GLY A 921 -5.23 -21.54 -1.02
N TRP A 922 -5.63 -22.20 0.08
CA TRP A 922 -7.03 -22.52 0.37
C TRP A 922 -7.80 -21.27 0.76
N THR A 923 -8.86 -20.95 0.01
CA THR A 923 -9.76 -19.85 0.35
C THR A 923 -11.17 -20.07 -0.18
N THR A 924 -12.15 -19.74 0.66
CA THR A 924 -13.57 -19.76 0.26
C THR A 924 -14.00 -18.45 -0.43
N ALA A 925 -13.18 -17.40 -0.35
CA ALA A 925 -13.42 -16.12 -1.01
C ALA A 925 -13.27 -16.24 -2.53
N GLN A 926 -14.04 -15.44 -3.27
CA GLN A 926 -13.89 -15.34 -4.72
C GLN A 926 -12.70 -14.43 -5.06
N VAL A 927 -11.91 -14.81 -6.07
CA VAL A 927 -10.72 -14.08 -6.49
C VAL A 927 -10.94 -13.55 -7.89
N TYR A 928 -10.76 -12.23 -8.07
CA TYR A 928 -10.89 -11.56 -9.36
C TYR A 928 -9.68 -10.66 -9.64
N ARG A 929 -9.48 -10.37 -10.91
CA ARG A 929 -8.58 -9.34 -11.45
C ARG A 929 -9.37 -8.05 -11.67
N THR A 930 -8.79 -6.91 -11.29
CA THR A 930 -9.31 -5.57 -11.63
C THR A 930 -8.22 -4.66 -12.16
N GLU A 931 -8.49 -3.91 -13.22
CA GLU A 931 -7.51 -3.07 -13.91
C GLU A 931 -7.86 -1.59 -13.73
N PHE A 932 -6.85 -0.75 -13.52
CA PHE A 932 -6.97 0.71 -13.53
C PHE A 932 -5.70 1.30 -14.15
N HIS A 933 -5.89 2.31 -15.00
CA HIS A 933 -4.80 2.95 -15.75
C HIS A 933 -4.26 4.20 -15.02
N GLU A 934 -5.02 4.70 -14.05
CA GLU A 934 -4.67 5.84 -13.23
C GLU A 934 -5.09 5.61 -11.78
N VAL A 935 -4.28 6.13 -10.84
CA VAL A 935 -4.56 6.05 -9.41
C VAL A 935 -5.34 7.30 -8.99
N THR A 936 -6.57 7.43 -9.49
CA THR A 936 -7.52 8.52 -9.19
C THR A 936 -8.77 7.95 -8.52
N ARG A 937 -9.59 8.80 -7.89
CA ARG A 937 -10.82 8.34 -7.22
C ARG A 937 -11.74 7.65 -8.22
N ARG A 938 -12.08 8.29 -9.34
CA ARG A 938 -12.82 7.67 -10.45
C ARG A 938 -12.19 6.36 -10.95
N GLY A 939 -10.90 6.35 -11.26
CA GLY A 939 -10.24 5.16 -11.81
C GLY A 939 -10.34 3.95 -10.87
N ILE A 940 -10.19 4.18 -9.56
CA ILE A 940 -10.35 3.11 -8.57
C ILE A 940 -11.84 2.79 -8.33
N SER A 941 -12.73 3.78 -8.25
CA SER A 941 -14.17 3.56 -8.10
C SER A 941 -14.75 2.73 -9.25
N GLU A 942 -14.31 2.96 -10.49
CA GLU A 942 -14.66 2.14 -11.65
C GLU A 942 -14.09 0.71 -11.50
N ALA A 943 -12.85 0.56 -11.03
CA ALA A 943 -12.21 -0.74 -10.76
C ALA A 943 -12.85 -1.54 -9.62
N LEU A 944 -13.53 -0.87 -8.68
CA LEU A 944 -14.23 -1.49 -7.55
C LEU A 944 -15.65 -1.97 -7.91
N LYS A 945 -16.21 -1.58 -9.06
CA LYS A 945 -17.51 -2.08 -9.53
C LYS A 945 -17.40 -3.52 -10.00
N GLU A 946 -18.39 -4.34 -9.64
CA GLU A 946 -18.41 -5.78 -10.00
C GLU A 946 -18.33 -6.01 -11.52
N GLU A 947 -18.87 -5.08 -12.32
CA GLU A 947 -18.82 -5.08 -13.79
C GLU A 947 -17.39 -5.03 -14.36
N SER A 948 -16.44 -4.48 -13.58
CA SER A 948 -15.02 -4.37 -13.96
C SER A 948 -14.20 -5.59 -13.55
N TRP A 949 -14.77 -6.50 -12.76
CA TRP A 949 -14.05 -7.66 -12.23
C TRP A 949 -13.97 -8.76 -13.29
N LYS A 950 -12.77 -9.26 -13.52
CA LYS A 950 -12.46 -10.27 -14.54
C LYS A 950 -11.69 -11.42 -13.92
N ASN A 951 -11.49 -12.49 -14.69
CA ASN A 951 -10.47 -13.49 -14.35
C ASN A 951 -9.09 -12.99 -14.79
N VAL A 952 -8.03 -13.58 -14.23
CA VAL A 952 -6.65 -13.35 -14.70
C VAL A 952 -6.54 -13.75 -16.17
N ASP A 953 -5.92 -12.90 -16.99
CA ASP A 953 -5.72 -13.13 -18.42
C ASP A 953 -4.62 -14.15 -18.65
N ALA A 954 -5.04 -15.39 -18.91
CA ALA A 954 -4.16 -16.52 -19.19
C ALA A 954 -3.17 -16.25 -20.35
N GLY A 955 -3.59 -15.51 -21.39
CA GLY A 955 -2.75 -15.20 -22.54
C GLY A 955 -1.61 -14.26 -22.18
N ARG A 956 -1.89 -13.22 -21.38
CA ARG A 956 -0.85 -12.29 -20.87
C ARG A 956 0.12 -12.99 -19.92
N VAL A 957 -0.36 -13.89 -19.08
CA VAL A 957 0.48 -14.71 -18.20
C VAL A 957 1.40 -15.61 -19.04
N SER A 958 0.85 -16.37 -19.99
CA SER A 958 1.62 -17.24 -20.88
C SER A 958 2.68 -16.46 -21.65
N ALA A 959 2.36 -15.26 -22.15
CA ALA A 959 3.33 -14.39 -22.81
C ALA A 959 4.49 -13.97 -21.88
N GLN A 960 4.21 -13.66 -20.62
CA GLN A 960 5.24 -13.33 -19.64
C GLN A 960 6.10 -14.56 -19.32
N ILE A 961 5.48 -15.72 -19.09
CA ILE A 961 6.19 -16.98 -18.80
C ILE A 961 7.14 -17.31 -19.95
N LEU A 962 6.65 -17.27 -21.18
CA LEU A 962 7.44 -17.51 -22.39
C LEU A 962 8.66 -16.57 -22.44
N ARG A 963 8.44 -15.27 -22.23
CA ARG A 963 9.51 -14.28 -22.18
C ARG A 963 10.54 -14.61 -21.10
N ARG A 964 10.09 -14.99 -19.90
CA ARG A 964 10.97 -15.28 -18.75
C ARG A 964 11.76 -16.56 -18.96
N VAL A 965 11.14 -17.60 -19.51
CA VAL A 965 11.81 -18.87 -19.88
C VAL A 965 12.83 -18.63 -20.98
N ALA A 966 12.50 -17.85 -22.02
CA ALA A 966 13.45 -17.49 -23.07
C ALA A 966 14.66 -16.72 -22.54
N ASP A 967 14.41 -15.68 -21.72
CA ASP A 967 15.45 -14.91 -21.04
C ASP A 967 16.34 -15.84 -20.19
N ARG A 968 15.76 -16.83 -19.52
CA ARG A 968 16.49 -17.79 -18.68
C ARG A 968 17.31 -18.76 -19.52
N TRP A 969 16.69 -19.51 -20.43
CA TRP A 969 17.35 -20.54 -21.23
C TRP A 969 18.46 -19.98 -22.12
N ILE A 970 18.17 -18.92 -22.87
CA ILE A 970 19.11 -18.35 -23.83
C ILE A 970 20.09 -17.43 -23.11
N GLY A 971 19.59 -16.56 -22.23
CA GLY A 971 20.43 -15.61 -21.49
C GLY A 971 21.46 -16.32 -20.61
N PHE A 972 21.08 -17.37 -19.86
CA PHE A 972 22.05 -18.09 -19.02
C PHE A 972 23.04 -18.87 -19.87
N SER A 973 22.58 -19.56 -20.92
CA SER A 973 23.46 -20.33 -21.81
C SER A 973 24.50 -19.45 -22.50
N LEU A 974 24.08 -18.32 -23.06
CA LEU A 974 25.00 -17.37 -23.70
C LEU A 974 25.92 -16.68 -22.69
N SER A 975 25.44 -16.37 -21.48
CA SER A 975 26.30 -15.82 -20.42
C SER A 975 27.44 -16.78 -20.10
N GLN A 976 27.15 -18.07 -19.97
CA GLN A 976 28.16 -19.09 -19.71
C GLN A 976 29.17 -19.21 -20.86
N ASP A 977 28.71 -19.15 -22.11
CA ASP A 977 29.61 -19.15 -23.26
C ASP A 977 30.50 -17.88 -23.28
N LEU A 978 29.98 -16.71 -22.89
CA LEU A 978 30.77 -15.48 -22.75
C LEU A 978 31.84 -15.61 -21.66
N TRP A 979 31.57 -16.30 -20.54
CA TRP A 979 32.56 -16.52 -19.47
C TRP A 979 33.73 -17.39 -19.92
N ASP A 980 33.52 -18.23 -20.93
CA ASP A 980 34.56 -19.09 -21.51
C ASP A 980 35.42 -18.30 -22.52
N VAL A 981 34.80 -17.40 -23.30
CA VAL A 981 35.47 -16.56 -24.31
C VAL A 981 36.26 -15.40 -23.69
N PHE A 982 35.71 -14.76 -22.65
CA PHE A 982 36.33 -13.62 -21.99
C PHE A 982 36.94 -13.99 -20.63
N LYS A 983 38.22 -13.67 -20.43
CA LYS A 983 38.93 -13.90 -19.16
C LYS A 983 39.39 -12.59 -18.53
N HIS A 984 39.35 -12.55 -17.20
CA HIS A 984 39.86 -11.45 -16.40
C HIS A 984 41.24 -11.79 -15.85
N LEU A 985 42.25 -11.00 -16.22
CA LEU A 985 43.60 -11.11 -15.69
C LEU A 985 43.81 -9.99 -14.66
N GLU A 986 43.91 -10.36 -13.39
CA GLU A 986 44.26 -9.45 -12.29
C GLU A 986 45.76 -9.55 -11.98
N ILE A 987 46.43 -8.41 -11.84
CA ILE A 987 47.87 -8.29 -11.63
C ILE A 987 48.09 -7.36 -10.43
N LYS A 988 48.42 -7.93 -9.28
CA LYS A 988 48.70 -7.18 -8.04
C LYS A 988 50.20 -6.98 -7.87
N LEU A 989 50.60 -5.71 -7.71
CA LEU A 989 51.99 -5.32 -7.44
C LEU A 989 52.27 -5.04 -5.96
N GLY A 990 51.22 -4.99 -5.13
CA GLY A 990 51.31 -4.61 -3.72
C GLY A 990 51.49 -3.11 -3.51
N GLU A 991 51.89 -2.76 -2.29
CA GLU A 991 52.03 -1.38 -1.84
C GLU A 991 53.28 -0.71 -2.42
N LEU A 992 53.10 0.40 -3.14
CA LEU A 992 54.18 1.12 -3.80
C LEU A 992 54.26 2.59 -3.35
N PRO A 993 55.46 3.17 -3.17
CA PRO A 993 55.61 4.57 -2.75
C PRO A 993 55.29 5.57 -3.86
N SER A 994 54.85 6.76 -3.47
CA SER A 994 54.56 7.88 -4.37
C SER A 994 55.73 8.15 -5.34
N GLY A 995 55.43 8.33 -6.62
CA GLY A 995 56.42 8.64 -7.65
C GLY A 995 57.04 7.42 -8.34
N SER A 996 56.73 6.19 -7.89
CA SER A 996 57.22 4.95 -8.50
C SER A 996 56.86 4.86 -9.99
N ARG A 997 57.84 4.51 -10.81
CA ARG A 997 57.67 4.21 -12.24
C ARG A 997 57.41 2.72 -12.39
N ILE A 998 56.26 2.37 -12.92
CA ILE A 998 55.83 0.99 -13.11
C ILE A 998 55.84 0.68 -14.60
N GLU A 999 56.44 -0.45 -14.97
CA GLU A 999 56.28 -1.06 -16.29
C GLU A 999 55.71 -2.47 -16.11
N VAL A 1000 54.54 -2.74 -16.71
CA VAL A 1000 53.97 -4.08 -16.80
C VAL A 1000 53.98 -4.51 -18.26
N ARG A 1001 54.50 -5.71 -18.53
CA ARG A 1001 54.51 -6.36 -19.84
C ARG A 1001 53.66 -7.62 -19.78
N LEU A 1002 52.81 -7.80 -20.78
CA LEU A 1002 51.98 -8.97 -20.99
C LEU A 1002 52.45 -9.63 -22.28
N ASP A 1003 52.98 -10.85 -22.17
CA ASP A 1003 53.23 -11.73 -23.30
C ASP A 1003 51.96 -12.57 -23.48
N ILE A 1004 51.25 -12.32 -24.59
CA ILE A 1004 49.91 -12.87 -24.85
C ILE A 1004 49.97 -13.78 -26.07
N PRO A 1005 49.30 -14.96 -26.03
CA PRO A 1005 49.31 -15.90 -27.14
C PRO A 1005 48.82 -15.28 -28.45
N SER A 1006 49.41 -15.72 -29.57
CA SER A 1006 48.96 -15.31 -30.89
C SER A 1006 47.47 -15.64 -31.09
N GLY A 1007 46.70 -14.64 -31.49
CA GLY A 1007 45.25 -14.76 -31.67
C GLY A 1007 44.39 -14.31 -30.49
N VAL A 1008 44.98 -13.95 -29.34
CA VAL A 1008 44.28 -13.39 -28.17
C VAL A 1008 44.58 -11.89 -28.06
N GLU A 1009 43.55 -11.09 -27.72
CA GLU A 1009 43.63 -9.64 -27.64
C GLU A 1009 43.33 -9.11 -26.23
N VAL A 1010 44.00 -8.02 -25.83
CA VAL A 1010 43.59 -7.23 -24.67
C VAL A 1010 42.58 -6.19 -25.11
N VAL A 1011 41.32 -6.38 -24.74
CA VAL A 1011 40.22 -5.47 -25.12
C VAL A 1011 39.98 -4.37 -24.11
N ASP A 1012 40.43 -4.55 -22.86
CA ASP A 1012 40.41 -3.51 -21.84
C ASP A 1012 41.57 -3.67 -20.86
N PHE A 1013 42.07 -2.56 -20.34
CA PHE A 1013 43.12 -2.55 -19.34
C PHE A 1013 42.97 -1.37 -18.38
N ARG A 1014 42.79 -1.69 -17.11
CA ARG A 1014 42.49 -0.72 -16.05
C ARG A 1014 43.50 -0.83 -14.92
N ARG A 1015 43.61 0.25 -14.15
CA ARG A 1015 44.34 0.29 -12.88
C ARG A 1015 43.43 0.79 -11.77
N THR A 1016 43.50 0.12 -10.63
CA THR A 1016 42.80 0.44 -9.37
C THR A 1016 43.83 0.66 -8.25
N PHE A 1017 43.49 1.56 -7.31
CA PHE A 1017 44.23 1.81 -6.07
C PHE A 1017 43.30 1.48 -4.90
N ASP A 1018 43.78 0.71 -3.94
CA ASP A 1018 43.01 0.39 -2.73
C ASP A 1018 43.45 1.29 -1.57
N GLU A 1019 42.58 2.24 -1.24
CA GLU A 1019 42.38 2.90 0.07
C GLU A 1019 41.12 3.77 -0.14
N ASP A 1020 39.98 3.29 0.36
CA ASP A 1020 38.59 3.72 0.11
C ASP A 1020 38.03 3.44 -1.30
N SER A 1021 36.93 2.69 -1.34
CA SER A 1021 36.10 2.26 -2.48
C SER A 1021 35.54 3.39 -3.39
N SER A 1022 36.02 4.62 -3.22
CA SER A 1022 35.61 5.82 -3.96
C SER A 1022 36.59 6.24 -5.08
N VAL A 1023 37.74 5.57 -5.25
CA VAL A 1023 38.76 5.99 -6.23
C VAL A 1023 38.52 5.37 -7.61
N ARG A 1024 38.11 6.21 -8.57
CA ARG A 1024 37.82 5.89 -9.97
C ARG A 1024 38.94 5.09 -10.65
N SER A 1025 38.60 3.93 -11.21
CA SER A 1025 39.44 3.22 -12.19
C SER A 1025 39.87 4.18 -13.30
N ARG A 1026 41.16 4.24 -13.61
CA ARG A 1026 41.66 5.00 -14.78
C ARG A 1026 42.03 4.02 -15.89
N SER A 1027 41.52 4.27 -17.09
CA SER A 1027 42.01 3.60 -18.29
C SER A 1027 43.49 3.94 -18.46
N VAL A 1028 44.32 2.93 -18.67
CA VAL A 1028 45.76 3.10 -18.86
C VAL A 1028 46.09 2.72 -20.30
N ARG A 1029 46.89 3.56 -20.97
CA ARG A 1029 47.24 3.34 -22.38
C ARG A 1029 48.21 2.17 -22.49
N LEU A 1030 47.70 1.01 -22.94
CA LEU A 1030 48.52 -0.10 -23.42
C LEU A 1030 49.15 0.27 -24.76
N ARG A 1031 50.41 -0.09 -24.95
CA ARG A 1031 51.09 -0.07 -26.25
C ARG A 1031 51.50 -1.48 -26.61
N ARG A 1032 51.29 -1.87 -27.86
CA ARG A 1032 51.82 -3.12 -28.39
C ARG A 1032 53.27 -2.87 -28.84
N GLU A 1033 54.22 -3.58 -28.25
CA GLU A 1033 55.64 -3.55 -28.59
C GLU A 1033 56.05 -4.97 -29.06
N GLY A 1034 55.93 -5.21 -30.36
CA GLY A 1034 56.11 -6.55 -30.94
C GLY A 1034 54.94 -7.48 -30.55
N ASP A 1035 55.28 -8.63 -29.97
CA ASP A 1035 54.31 -9.62 -29.47
C ASP A 1035 53.86 -9.35 -28.03
N GLU A 1036 54.40 -8.30 -27.37
CA GLU A 1036 54.05 -7.95 -26.00
C GLU A 1036 53.15 -6.71 -25.92
N TYR A 1037 52.23 -6.70 -24.96
CA TYR A 1037 51.55 -5.49 -24.52
C TYR A 1037 52.29 -4.88 -23.34
N VAL A 1038 52.66 -3.61 -23.47
CA VAL A 1038 53.46 -2.89 -22.48
C VAL A 1038 52.68 -1.67 -21.99
N VAL A 1039 52.65 -1.51 -20.67
CA VAL A 1039 52.15 -0.31 -20.01
C VAL A 1039 53.26 0.29 -19.16
N ARG A 1040 53.53 1.57 -19.36
CA ARG A 1040 54.47 2.36 -18.54
C ARG A 1040 53.71 3.48 -17.87
N THR A 1041 53.74 3.55 -16.55
CA THR A 1041 53.06 4.59 -15.80
C THR A 1041 53.86 5.04 -14.60
N ARG A 1042 53.47 6.19 -14.06
CA ARG A 1042 54.02 6.72 -12.81
C ARG A 1042 52.87 6.91 -11.84
N ILE A 1043 53.03 6.44 -10.61
CA ILE A 1043 52.01 6.66 -9.58
C ILE A 1043 52.29 8.00 -8.91
N SER A 1044 51.25 8.83 -8.78
CA SER A 1044 51.34 10.16 -8.15
C SER A 1044 51.22 10.10 -6.63
N ARG A 1045 50.61 9.03 -6.12
CA ARG A 1045 50.34 8.80 -4.71
C ARG A 1045 50.60 7.31 -4.44
N GLY A 1046 51.25 7.01 -3.32
CA GLY A 1046 51.54 5.63 -2.92
C GLY A 1046 50.29 4.90 -2.43
N GLY A 1047 50.36 3.58 -2.40
CA GLY A 1047 49.28 2.67 -2.02
C GLY A 1047 49.37 1.35 -2.78
N ASP A 1048 48.42 0.45 -2.52
CA ASP A 1048 48.30 -0.83 -3.22
C ASP A 1048 47.93 -0.62 -4.69
N VAL A 1049 48.69 -1.23 -5.59
CA VAL A 1049 48.48 -1.10 -7.05
C VAL A 1049 48.04 -2.42 -7.65
N THR A 1050 46.83 -2.41 -8.23
CA THR A 1050 46.29 -3.53 -9.01
C THR A 1050 46.02 -3.10 -10.45
N TYR A 1051 46.42 -3.94 -11.39
CA TYR A 1051 46.02 -3.84 -12.79
C TYR A 1051 45.05 -4.96 -13.14
N THR A 1052 44.13 -4.65 -14.04
CA THR A 1052 43.17 -5.61 -14.55
C THR A 1052 43.15 -5.53 -16.07
N ALA A 1053 43.38 -6.67 -16.73
CA ALA A 1053 43.26 -6.83 -18.17
C ALA A 1053 42.05 -7.71 -18.49
N THR A 1054 41.31 -7.33 -19.52
CA THR A 1054 40.27 -8.17 -20.10
C THR A 1054 40.81 -8.78 -21.38
N LEU A 1055 40.88 -10.10 -21.41
CA LEU A 1055 41.38 -10.88 -22.53
C LEU A 1055 40.21 -11.44 -23.34
N LEU A 1056 40.29 -11.31 -24.66
CA LEU A 1056 39.36 -11.87 -25.63
C LEU A 1056 40.12 -12.79 -26.60
N ASP A 1057 39.60 -13.97 -26.84
CA ASP A 1057 40.06 -14.86 -27.92
C ASP A 1057 39.08 -14.77 -29.11
N PRO A 1058 39.28 -13.83 -30.07
CA PRO A 1058 38.33 -13.59 -31.17
C PRO A 1058 38.19 -14.75 -32.15
N ASN A 1059 39.19 -15.63 -32.26
CA ASN A 1059 39.18 -16.76 -33.19
C ASN A 1059 38.45 -17.99 -32.64
N ARG A 1060 37.88 -17.86 -31.45
CA ARG A 1060 37.33 -18.97 -30.68
C ARG A 1060 35.82 -19.01 -30.84
N LYS A 1061 35.31 -20.14 -31.34
CA LYS A 1061 33.86 -20.37 -31.42
C LYS A 1061 33.27 -20.50 -30.01
N LEU A 1062 32.06 -19.96 -29.80
CA LEU A 1062 31.31 -20.12 -28.56
C LEU A 1062 31.21 -21.62 -28.22
N GLY A 1063 31.73 -22.02 -27.04
CA GLY A 1063 31.72 -23.41 -26.55
C GLY A 1063 33.06 -24.16 -26.51
N ASP A 1064 34.15 -23.61 -27.04
CA ASP A 1064 35.47 -24.27 -27.00
C ASP A 1064 36.16 -24.07 -25.63
N ARG A 1065 36.39 -25.16 -24.87
CA ARG A 1065 36.75 -25.14 -23.43
C ARG A 1065 38.20 -24.78 -23.09
N ASN A 1066 39.14 -24.96 -24.02
CA ASN A 1066 40.55 -24.68 -23.77
C ASN A 1066 40.89 -23.18 -23.88
N GLY A 1067 40.25 -22.34 -23.05
CA GLY A 1067 40.30 -20.87 -23.03
C GLY A 1067 41.69 -20.24 -23.21
N VAL A 1068 41.84 -18.95 -22.94
CA VAL A 1068 43.18 -18.39 -22.72
C VAL A 1068 43.82 -19.18 -21.56
N ARG A 1069 44.75 -20.09 -21.85
CA ARG A 1069 45.34 -20.96 -20.84
C ARG A 1069 46.24 -20.10 -19.94
N PRO A 1070 46.07 -20.15 -18.60
CA PRO A 1070 46.85 -19.32 -17.68
C PRO A 1070 48.37 -19.43 -17.90
N GLU A 1071 48.81 -20.62 -18.29
CA GLU A 1071 50.19 -21.01 -18.56
C GLU A 1071 50.85 -20.22 -19.70
N LEU A 1072 50.04 -19.68 -20.60
CA LEU A 1072 50.50 -19.03 -21.83
C LEU A 1072 50.49 -17.50 -21.72
N VAL A 1073 49.89 -16.93 -20.66
CA VAL A 1073 49.92 -15.49 -20.40
C VAL A 1073 51.03 -15.21 -19.40
N ARG A 1074 52.17 -14.67 -19.86
CA ARG A 1074 53.27 -14.29 -18.95
C ARG A 1074 53.20 -12.82 -18.63
N VAL A 1075 53.18 -12.51 -17.34
CA VAL A 1075 53.24 -11.13 -16.85
C VAL A 1075 54.63 -10.86 -16.31
N ARG A 1076 55.25 -9.77 -16.76
CA ARG A 1076 56.49 -9.25 -16.19
C ARG A 1076 56.24 -7.84 -15.69
N ALA A 1077 56.61 -7.56 -14.44
CA ALA A 1077 56.49 -6.22 -13.88
C ALA A 1077 57.86 -5.71 -13.44
N SER A 1078 58.07 -4.41 -13.56
CA SER A 1078 59.21 -3.72 -12.97
C SER A 1078 58.79 -2.41 -12.31
N VAL A 1079 59.40 -2.09 -11.18
CA VAL A 1079 59.20 -0.86 -10.42
C VAL A 1079 60.53 -0.15 -10.35
N ASN A 1080 60.57 1.10 -10.82
CA ASN A 1080 61.77 1.93 -10.95
C ASN A 1080 62.91 1.27 -11.74
N GLY A 1081 62.57 0.33 -12.64
CA GLY A 1081 63.54 -0.44 -13.44
C GLY A 1081 64.00 -1.73 -12.78
N GLU A 1082 63.59 -2.02 -11.54
CA GLU A 1082 63.87 -3.31 -10.89
C GLU A 1082 62.72 -4.30 -11.12
N PRO A 1083 63.00 -5.56 -11.48
CA PRO A 1083 61.97 -6.59 -11.62
C PRO A 1083 61.23 -6.81 -10.30
N VAL A 1084 59.91 -6.90 -10.36
CA VAL A 1084 59.05 -7.35 -9.25
C VAL A 1084 58.21 -8.52 -9.71
N ASP A 1085 57.95 -9.45 -8.81
CA ASP A 1085 57.13 -10.63 -9.09
C ASP A 1085 55.65 -10.31 -8.75
N PRO A 1086 54.79 -10.07 -9.76
CA PRO A 1086 53.40 -9.72 -9.52
C PRO A 1086 52.60 -10.94 -9.06
N ASN A 1087 51.61 -10.75 -8.18
CA ASN A 1087 50.61 -11.78 -7.93
C ASN A 1087 49.56 -11.73 -9.05
N VAL A 1088 49.52 -12.77 -9.87
CA VAL A 1088 48.68 -12.84 -11.08
C VAL A 1088 47.57 -13.85 -10.89
N LYS A 1089 46.33 -13.44 -11.16
CA LYS A 1089 45.16 -14.32 -11.23
C LYS A 1089 44.49 -14.19 -12.59
N LEU A 1090 44.16 -15.33 -13.20
CA LEU A 1090 43.35 -15.39 -14.41
C LEU A 1090 42.04 -16.12 -14.09
N GLU A 1091 40.92 -15.41 -14.08
CA GLU A 1091 39.61 -15.94 -13.71
C GLU A 1091 38.59 -15.73 -14.85
N PRO A 1092 37.60 -16.63 -15.03
CA PRO A 1092 36.48 -16.40 -15.93
C PRO A 1092 35.70 -15.15 -15.52
N MET A 1093 35.22 -14.34 -16.46
CA MET A 1093 34.38 -13.18 -16.13
C MET A 1093 32.94 -13.59 -15.85
N THR A 1094 32.69 -14.21 -14.70
CA THR A 1094 31.37 -14.72 -14.27
C THR A 1094 30.28 -13.65 -14.11
N TRP A 1095 30.66 -12.37 -14.05
CA TRP A 1095 29.74 -11.22 -14.07
C TRP A 1095 29.25 -10.79 -15.46
N LEU A 1096 29.80 -11.32 -16.57
CA LEU A 1096 29.32 -10.99 -17.92
C LEU A 1096 28.00 -11.70 -18.18
N SER A 1097 26.90 -10.98 -18.12
CA SER A 1097 25.58 -11.53 -18.45
C SER A 1097 25.21 -11.20 -19.89
N ALA A 1098 24.80 -12.20 -20.66
CA ALA A 1098 24.07 -11.99 -21.91
C ALA A 1098 22.65 -11.41 -21.68
N GLY A 1099 22.20 -11.34 -20.43
CA GLY A 1099 21.06 -10.54 -19.98
C GLY A 1099 19.73 -10.86 -20.68
N ARG A 1100 18.71 -10.01 -20.44
CA ARG A 1100 17.42 -10.06 -21.14
C ARG A 1100 17.69 -10.15 -22.64
N VAL A 1101 17.11 -11.16 -23.28
CA VAL A 1101 17.17 -11.39 -24.72
C VAL A 1101 16.27 -10.33 -25.36
N GLN A 1102 16.71 -9.08 -25.35
CA GLN A 1102 16.07 -8.04 -26.14
C GLN A 1102 16.44 -8.33 -27.58
N THR A 1103 15.48 -8.88 -28.33
CA THR A 1103 15.59 -9.20 -29.76
C THR A 1103 16.32 -8.12 -30.58
N PRO A 1104 16.14 -6.80 -30.33
CA PRO A 1104 16.90 -5.76 -31.03
C PRO A 1104 18.40 -5.71 -30.69
N VAL A 1105 18.78 -6.00 -29.45
CA VAL A 1105 20.19 -5.93 -29.00
C VAL A 1105 20.97 -7.14 -29.51
N LEU A 1106 20.37 -8.33 -29.47
CA LEU A 1106 20.95 -9.53 -30.09
C LEU A 1106 21.00 -9.42 -31.61
N GLY A 1107 19.95 -8.90 -32.25
CA GLY A 1107 19.96 -8.56 -33.67
C GLY A 1107 21.09 -7.58 -34.00
N TRP A 1108 21.24 -6.51 -33.21
CA TRP A 1108 22.32 -5.55 -33.39
C TRP A 1108 23.72 -6.14 -33.18
N ILE A 1109 23.91 -7.05 -32.20
CA ILE A 1109 25.19 -7.76 -31.99
C ILE A 1109 25.48 -8.70 -33.16
N ILE A 1110 24.48 -9.44 -33.64
CA ILE A 1110 24.60 -10.33 -34.81
C ILE A 1110 24.92 -9.51 -36.07
N ASP A 1111 24.25 -8.38 -36.27
CA ASP A 1111 24.49 -7.48 -37.40
C ASP A 1111 25.89 -6.86 -37.32
N ARG A 1112 26.35 -6.45 -36.13
CA ARG A 1112 27.73 -5.98 -35.90
C ARG A 1112 28.76 -7.08 -36.12
N ALA A 1113 28.46 -8.32 -35.73
CA ALA A 1113 29.33 -9.47 -35.95
C ALA A 1113 29.36 -9.88 -37.43
N ARG A 1114 28.24 -9.75 -38.15
CA ARG A 1114 28.18 -9.90 -39.61
C ARG A 1114 28.93 -8.78 -40.32
N GLU A 1115 28.72 -7.51 -39.95
CA GLU A 1115 29.51 -6.37 -40.45
C GLU A 1115 31.00 -6.58 -40.17
N TYR A 1116 31.36 -7.10 -38.99
CA TYR A 1116 32.75 -7.41 -38.64
C TYR A 1116 33.33 -8.53 -39.51
N ARG A 1117 32.57 -9.61 -39.77
CA ARG A 1117 32.97 -10.68 -40.70
C ARG A 1117 33.00 -10.21 -42.16
N GLU A 1118 32.17 -9.26 -42.54
CA GLU A 1118 32.12 -8.65 -43.88
C GLU A 1118 33.19 -7.57 -44.10
N THR A 1119 33.88 -7.13 -43.04
CA THR A 1119 34.94 -6.10 -43.09
C THR A 1119 36.36 -6.68 -43.18
N GLU A 1120 36.52 -7.92 -43.65
CA GLU A 1120 37.82 -8.38 -44.12
C GLU A 1120 38.18 -7.67 -45.44
N PHE A 1121 39.04 -6.64 -45.35
CA PHE A 1121 39.55 -5.94 -46.53
C PHE A 1121 40.78 -6.64 -47.10
N TYR A 1122 40.79 -6.89 -48.41
CA TYR A 1122 41.97 -7.41 -49.11
C TYR A 1122 43.02 -6.31 -49.27
N ALA A 1123 44.15 -6.45 -48.56
CA ALA A 1123 45.33 -5.61 -48.78
C ALA A 1123 46.24 -6.23 -49.86
N CYS A 1124 46.27 -5.62 -51.04
CA CYS A 1124 47.20 -6.03 -52.11
C CYS A 1124 48.52 -5.26 -51.96
N ARG A 1125 49.64 -5.98 -51.81
CA ARG A 1125 50.99 -5.42 -51.96
C ARG A 1125 51.48 -5.66 -53.39
N ALA A 1126 51.58 -4.60 -54.18
CA ALA A 1126 52.22 -4.66 -55.50
C ALA A 1126 53.70 -4.27 -55.40
N GLU A 1127 54.59 -5.09 -55.95
CA GLU A 1127 56.00 -4.75 -56.21
C GLU A 1127 56.23 -4.74 -57.72
N VAL A 1128 56.52 -3.57 -58.28
CA VAL A 1128 56.86 -3.41 -59.71
C VAL A 1128 58.36 -3.10 -59.81
N PRO A 1129 59.16 -3.96 -60.45
CA PRO A 1129 60.57 -3.66 -60.70
C PRO A 1129 60.68 -2.76 -61.93
N ALA A 1130 61.16 -1.53 -61.73
CA ALA A 1130 61.61 -0.65 -62.81
C ALA A 1130 63.00 -0.13 -62.44
N ASP A 1131 63.91 -0.13 -63.41
CA ASP A 1131 65.35 0.17 -63.30
C ASP A 1131 65.70 1.14 -62.15
N ASP A 1132 66.21 0.56 -61.06
CA ASP A 1132 66.72 1.18 -59.82
C ASP A 1132 65.73 1.72 -58.76
N VAL A 1133 64.41 1.51 -58.87
CA VAL A 1133 63.45 1.87 -57.80
C VAL A 1133 62.34 0.81 -57.61
N THR A 1134 62.16 0.30 -56.39
CA THR A 1134 61.00 -0.53 -56.02
C THR A 1134 59.88 0.34 -55.45
N ILE A 1135 58.76 0.45 -56.17
CA ILE A 1135 57.54 1.09 -55.64
C ILE A 1135 56.72 0.02 -54.91
N ARG A 1136 56.50 0.24 -53.61
CA ARG A 1136 55.59 -0.55 -52.78
C ARG A 1136 54.34 0.28 -52.51
N ALA A 1137 53.20 -0.18 -53.00
CA ALA A 1137 51.90 0.40 -52.67
C ALA A 1137 51.07 -0.63 -51.88
N LEU A 1138 50.50 -0.17 -50.77
CA LEU A 1138 49.45 -0.87 -50.03
C LEU A 1138 48.13 -0.21 -50.45
N ILE A 1139 47.24 -0.97 -51.07
CA ILE A 1139 45.92 -0.46 -51.46
C ILE A 1139 44.91 -1.03 -50.47
N GLU A 1140 44.41 -0.17 -49.56
CA GLU A 1140 43.57 -0.59 -48.43
C GLU A 1140 42.07 -0.62 -48.75
N GLU A 1141 41.63 -0.25 -49.95
CA GLU A 1141 40.21 -0.32 -50.34
C GLU A 1141 40.03 -0.67 -51.83
N LEU A 1142 39.71 -1.93 -52.13
CA LEU A 1142 39.25 -2.36 -53.45
C LEU A 1142 37.74 -2.67 -53.39
N LYS A 1143 36.90 -1.64 -53.49
CA LYS A 1143 35.48 -1.82 -53.87
C LYS A 1143 35.39 -2.00 -55.38
N VAL A 1144 35.77 -3.16 -55.91
CA VAL A 1144 35.67 -3.39 -57.35
C VAL A 1144 34.89 -4.66 -57.66
N PRO A 1145 33.89 -4.61 -58.58
CA PRO A 1145 33.08 -5.78 -58.94
C PRO A 1145 33.95 -6.91 -59.54
N ARG A 1146 33.49 -8.15 -59.35
CA ARG A 1146 34.05 -9.44 -59.80
C ARG A 1146 34.64 -9.45 -61.23
N ALA A 1147 34.18 -8.57 -62.12
CA ALA A 1147 34.65 -8.44 -63.49
C ALA A 1147 36.06 -7.83 -63.66
N LEU A 1148 36.61 -7.11 -62.66
CA LEU A 1148 37.99 -6.58 -62.73
C LEU A 1148 39.02 -7.66 -62.38
N THR A 1149 38.65 -8.61 -61.52
CA THR A 1149 39.51 -9.72 -61.11
C THR A 1149 39.80 -10.69 -62.25
N GLU A 1150 38.82 -10.92 -63.14
CA GLU A 1150 39.00 -11.75 -64.35
C GLU A 1150 39.92 -11.10 -65.40
N LYS A 1151 40.03 -9.77 -65.42
CA LYS A 1151 40.94 -9.05 -66.35
C LYS A 1151 42.38 -8.98 -65.86
N LEU A 1152 42.64 -9.26 -64.58
CA LEU A 1152 43.99 -9.27 -64.02
C LEU A 1152 44.78 -10.54 -64.38
N ASP A 1153 44.11 -11.61 -64.84
CA ASP A 1153 44.76 -12.85 -65.30
C ASP A 1153 45.51 -12.68 -66.64
N GLU A 1154 45.34 -11.56 -67.36
CA GLU A 1154 46.08 -11.27 -68.60
C GLU A 1154 47.39 -10.47 -68.39
N ALA A 1155 47.67 -10.02 -67.17
CA ALA A 1155 48.93 -9.34 -66.83
C ALA A 1155 49.84 -10.25 -66.00
N THR A 1156 51.13 -10.26 -66.31
CA THR A 1156 52.20 -11.06 -65.68
C THR A 1156 52.38 -10.76 -64.19
N ILE A 1157 51.43 -11.18 -63.35
CA ILE A 1157 51.46 -11.07 -61.90
C ILE A 1157 51.38 -12.49 -61.31
N ARG A 1158 52.39 -12.87 -60.53
CA ARG A 1158 52.46 -14.19 -59.90
C ARG A 1158 51.71 -14.17 -58.57
N VAL A 1159 50.52 -14.77 -58.52
CA VAL A 1159 49.74 -14.97 -57.29
C VAL A 1159 50.41 -16.07 -56.45
N LEU A 1160 50.83 -15.76 -55.21
CA LEU A 1160 51.60 -16.69 -54.36
C LEU A 1160 50.74 -17.69 -53.57
N SER A 1161 49.45 -17.44 -53.37
CA SER A 1161 48.42 -18.46 -53.05
C SER A 1161 47.02 -17.84 -53.07
N LYS A 1162 46.01 -18.64 -53.44
CA LYS A 1162 44.58 -18.38 -53.25
C LYS A 1162 44.10 -19.33 -52.15
N ILE A 1163 43.50 -18.80 -51.09
CA ILE A 1163 42.70 -19.60 -50.16
C ILE A 1163 41.25 -19.21 -50.42
N ALA A 1164 40.46 -20.20 -50.84
CA ALA A 1164 39.02 -20.09 -50.94
C ALA A 1164 38.45 -20.96 -49.81
N GLU A 1165 37.68 -20.37 -48.91
CA GLU A 1165 36.71 -21.12 -48.13
C GLU A 1165 35.34 -20.95 -48.79
N GLU A 1166 34.75 -22.09 -49.17
CA GLU A 1166 33.35 -22.18 -49.53
C GLU A 1166 32.53 -21.89 -48.26
N GLY A 1167 31.78 -20.79 -48.26
CA GLY A 1167 30.69 -20.63 -47.30
C GLY A 1167 29.61 -21.66 -47.60
N PRO A 1168 28.97 -22.28 -46.60
CA PRO A 1168 27.89 -23.21 -46.88
C PRO A 1168 26.69 -22.43 -47.42
N ASP A 1169 26.33 -22.70 -48.67
CA ASP A 1169 25.00 -22.44 -49.19
C ASP A 1169 24.02 -23.32 -48.39
N ALA A 1170 23.28 -22.71 -47.47
CA ALA A 1170 22.17 -23.38 -46.81
C ALA A 1170 20.91 -23.24 -47.67
N GLU A 1171 20.80 -24.06 -48.73
CA GLU A 1171 19.50 -24.44 -49.28
C GLU A 1171 18.90 -25.50 -48.35
N PHE A 1172 17.94 -25.10 -47.51
CA PHE A 1172 17.14 -26.06 -46.74
C PHE A 1172 16.02 -26.62 -47.62
N SER A 1173 16.00 -27.94 -47.80
CA SER A 1173 14.85 -28.67 -48.30
C SER A 1173 13.77 -28.79 -47.21
N GLU A 1174 12.49 -28.75 -47.59
CA GLU A 1174 11.32 -28.81 -46.67
C GLU A 1174 11.18 -30.11 -45.85
N GLU A 1175 12.12 -31.07 -45.90
CA GLU A 1175 12.00 -32.40 -45.27
C GLU A 1175 12.73 -32.58 -43.92
N GLU A 1176 13.43 -31.58 -43.37
CA GLU A 1176 14.27 -31.75 -42.16
C GLU A 1176 13.67 -31.26 -40.83
N VAL A 1177 12.34 -31.11 -40.71
CA VAL A 1177 11.72 -30.71 -39.43
C VAL A 1177 11.36 -31.95 -38.60
N GLY A 1178 12.36 -32.52 -37.95
CA GLY A 1178 12.21 -33.56 -36.93
C GLY A 1178 11.92 -32.98 -35.53
N ARG A 1179 11.16 -33.70 -34.70
CA ARG A 1179 10.86 -33.30 -33.31
C ARG A 1179 12.11 -33.38 -32.44
N PHE A 1180 12.66 -32.24 -32.05
CA PHE A 1180 13.79 -32.19 -31.12
C PHE A 1180 13.37 -32.48 -29.67
N THR A 1181 14.15 -33.30 -28.96
CA THR A 1181 13.97 -33.57 -27.52
C THR A 1181 14.91 -32.74 -26.66
N GLU A 1182 14.67 -32.68 -25.34
CA GLU A 1182 15.47 -31.92 -24.36
C GLU A 1182 16.98 -32.17 -24.48
N THR A 1183 17.37 -33.36 -24.94
CA THR A 1183 18.75 -33.81 -25.13
C THR A 1183 19.44 -33.32 -26.41
N GLU A 1184 18.70 -32.78 -27.39
CA GLU A 1184 19.27 -32.38 -28.68
C GLU A 1184 19.58 -30.89 -28.77
N LEU A 1185 18.77 -30.01 -28.16
CA LEU A 1185 19.00 -28.56 -28.18
C LEU A 1185 19.77 -28.04 -26.96
N PHE A 1186 19.73 -28.79 -25.85
CA PHE A 1186 20.48 -28.49 -24.63
C PHE A 1186 21.28 -29.71 -24.19
N GLU A 1187 22.48 -29.49 -23.68
CA GLU A 1187 23.32 -30.53 -23.08
C GLU A 1187 23.64 -30.18 -21.62
N ARG A 1188 23.64 -31.18 -20.74
CA ARG A 1188 24.08 -31.01 -19.34
C ARG A 1188 25.59 -31.27 -19.25
N LYS A 1189 26.33 -30.25 -18.84
CA LYS A 1189 27.81 -30.28 -18.74
C LYS A 1189 28.27 -29.51 -17.50
N ASP A 1190 29.12 -30.14 -16.70
CA ASP A 1190 29.60 -29.65 -15.39
C ASP A 1190 28.46 -29.27 -14.43
N GLY A 1191 27.39 -30.08 -14.42
CA GLY A 1191 26.19 -29.85 -13.61
C GLY A 1191 25.21 -28.83 -14.17
N ARG A 1192 25.57 -28.06 -15.21
CA ARG A 1192 24.74 -26.98 -15.77
C ARG A 1192 24.23 -27.29 -17.18
N TYR A 1193 23.07 -26.75 -17.54
CA TYR A 1193 22.52 -26.85 -18.90
C TYR A 1193 23.09 -25.75 -19.80
N ARG A 1194 23.55 -26.13 -21.00
CA ARG A 1194 24.05 -25.24 -22.06
C ARG A 1194 23.38 -25.56 -23.39
N LEU A 1195 23.39 -24.61 -24.32
CA LEU A 1195 22.99 -24.89 -25.71
C LEU A 1195 23.93 -25.94 -26.30
N SER A 1196 23.35 -26.99 -26.89
CA SER A 1196 24.10 -27.95 -27.69
C SER A 1196 24.60 -27.32 -28.99
N GLU A 1197 25.40 -28.05 -29.76
CA GLU A 1197 25.80 -27.61 -31.09
C GLU A 1197 24.59 -27.35 -32.01
N GLU A 1198 23.59 -28.22 -31.96
CA GLU A 1198 22.36 -28.07 -32.74
C GLU A 1198 21.50 -26.89 -32.24
N GLY A 1199 21.40 -26.71 -30.92
CA GLY A 1199 20.73 -25.56 -30.31
C GLY A 1199 21.38 -24.23 -30.70
N ARG A 1200 22.72 -24.19 -30.83
CA ARG A 1200 23.43 -23.01 -31.34
C ARG A 1200 23.14 -22.76 -32.82
N LYS A 1201 23.13 -23.80 -33.67
CA LYS A 1201 22.77 -23.65 -35.09
C LYS A 1201 21.38 -23.04 -35.26
N VAL A 1202 20.38 -23.60 -34.56
CA VAL A 1202 19.00 -23.09 -34.59
C VAL A 1202 18.94 -21.64 -34.14
N LEU A 1203 19.63 -21.29 -33.05
CA LEU A 1203 19.70 -19.91 -32.57
C LEU A 1203 20.35 -18.96 -33.60
N GLU A 1204 21.39 -19.42 -34.31
CA GLU A 1204 22.08 -18.64 -35.34
C GLU A 1204 21.25 -18.46 -36.63
N SER A 1205 20.52 -19.49 -37.05
CA SER A 1205 19.76 -19.50 -38.31
C SER A 1205 18.38 -18.86 -38.17
N GLU A 1206 17.64 -19.19 -37.10
CA GLU A 1206 16.23 -18.81 -36.93
C GLU A 1206 16.01 -17.85 -35.76
N GLY A 1207 17.07 -17.50 -35.03
CA GLY A 1207 17.01 -16.61 -33.89
C GLY A 1207 16.28 -17.23 -32.69
N VAL A 1208 16.02 -16.36 -31.71
CA VAL A 1208 15.37 -16.73 -30.44
C VAL A 1208 14.00 -17.35 -30.67
N ILE A 1209 13.21 -16.78 -31.60
CA ILE A 1209 11.85 -17.24 -31.89
C ILE A 1209 11.89 -18.65 -32.50
N GLY A 1210 12.80 -18.90 -33.45
CA GLY A 1210 12.96 -20.24 -34.03
C GLY A 1210 13.35 -21.28 -32.99
N LEU A 1211 14.34 -20.96 -32.14
CA LEU A 1211 14.71 -21.84 -31.03
C LEU A 1211 13.52 -22.15 -30.11
N MET A 1212 12.69 -21.14 -29.80
CA MET A 1212 11.47 -21.34 -29.02
C MET A 1212 10.42 -22.20 -29.72
N LEU A 1213 10.21 -22.01 -31.03
CA LEU A 1213 9.25 -22.80 -31.82
C LEU A 1213 9.69 -24.27 -31.91
N HIS A 1214 10.99 -24.52 -32.10
CA HIS A 1214 11.57 -25.86 -32.05
C HIS A 1214 11.38 -26.51 -30.68
N LEU A 1215 11.60 -25.78 -29.59
CA LEU A 1215 11.37 -26.28 -28.22
C LEU A 1215 9.88 -26.55 -27.94
N ALA A 1216 8.98 -25.78 -28.57
CA ALA A 1216 7.54 -26.01 -28.50
C ALA A 1216 7.06 -27.16 -29.43
N GLY A 1217 7.96 -27.77 -30.22
CA GLY A 1217 7.61 -28.81 -31.18
C GLY A 1217 6.72 -28.31 -32.32
N VAL A 1218 6.69 -26.99 -32.56
CA VAL A 1218 5.87 -26.37 -33.60
C VAL A 1218 6.63 -26.44 -34.91
N SER A 1219 6.33 -27.47 -35.71
CA SER A 1219 6.79 -27.59 -37.08
C SER A 1219 5.90 -26.75 -38.01
N GLY A 1220 6.37 -25.57 -38.42
CA GLY A 1220 5.74 -24.74 -39.47
C GLY A 1220 5.47 -23.30 -39.06
N ARG A 1221 5.72 -22.37 -39.99
CA ARG A 1221 5.61 -20.90 -39.85
C ARG A 1221 4.22 -20.40 -39.47
#